data_AF-A0A938QW29-F1
#
_entry.id   AF-A0A938QW29-F1
#
_cell.length_a   1.000
_cell.length_b   1.000
_cell.length_c   1.000
_cell.angle_alpha   90.00
_cell.angle_beta   90.00
_cell.angle_gamma   90.00
#
_symmetry.space_group_name_H-M   'P 1'
#
loop_
_entity.id
_entity.type
_entity.pdbx_description
1 polymer ?
#
loop_
_entity_poly.entity_id
_entity_poly.type
_entity_poly.pdbx_seq_one_letter_code
_entity_poly.pdbx_strand_id
1 'polypeptide(L)'
;MNTCAPRWKIRKIFIIRTGAPCGSRPPSRGANKSRQWPPPPPQTFQDCEVINLRQAVLAASHRALAARELLLADYPQWQSWRRCAHELKAQVVRRLDDYLAELTRGVRAWGGQVYEARDAAQARDVILTVARRHGVRTVVKSKSMTTEELALNPHLERAGLKVTETDLGEFLVQLAGEPPSHLTAPALHLDRHRIADLLREHLGISCQPDPAALTRQASAFLRPCYQQAHLGVTGVNFAAVREATLVMLENEGNLQQTAALPPVQVAVMGLEKMAPALADLEVFLRLLPASATGQRLTALVHFLKGLKAGPAGTQAFYLVLLDNGRRRLAAEPQLRQALYCLRCGACLNICPVFQAGGAHLYGRTYPGAIGILLAPYVAPVGDIADFCTQCGACEEICPVGIPLPELIRRLRAASRRCRAGRLLSQGAGVVVAHPRLYRRLERPLRRLVRLAPHTLSRLPGFAPASRSFHQTLLEDPTATGGGEGGPGRFPDLGPMAGEGRSPVKTPARAAPSLSRRLEEASGTLHRLASLEELAELVVQRGREPLVAASPLASPLQEALSSRGLTVWTPETFPGAEADTVILSALGAVAEVGAVLIPHCGHSLTRLAARARRLILVAPAARSHLSLRQGLALTGGADASLVTWHTGPSRTADIEKVLILGAQGPAQVDVVLLHGPATRNEASDRC
;
A
#
# COMPACT_ATOMS: atom_id res chain seq x y z
N MET A 1 -28.01 -1.01 56.87
CA MET A 1 -28.24 -2.40 57.31
C MET A 1 -27.44 -3.33 56.41
N ASN A 2 -26.40 -3.95 56.98
CA ASN A 2 -25.78 -5.27 56.71
C ASN A 2 -25.67 -5.77 55.25
N THR A 3 -24.50 -5.71 54.62
CA THR A 3 -23.33 -6.67 54.63
C THR A 3 -23.42 -7.77 53.58
N CYS A 4 -22.46 -7.83 52.65
CA CYS A 4 -21.47 -8.92 52.60
C CYS A 4 -20.46 -8.74 51.44
N ALA A 5 -19.17 -8.72 51.80
CA ALA A 5 -18.03 -8.97 50.93
C ALA A 5 -17.23 -10.15 51.52
N PRO A 6 -16.49 -10.92 50.71
CA PRO A 6 -15.07 -11.18 51.03
C PRO A 6 -14.17 -11.23 49.78
N ARG A 7 -13.07 -10.47 49.72
CA ARG A 7 -11.67 -10.85 50.08
C ARG A 7 -11.08 -12.05 49.32
N TRP A 8 -10.11 -11.79 48.45
CA TRP A 8 -9.05 -12.75 48.08
C TRP A 8 -7.64 -12.16 48.28
N LYS A 9 -6.75 -13.04 48.76
CA LYS A 9 -5.53 -12.79 49.54
C LYS A 9 -4.29 -12.51 48.68
N ILE A 10 -3.46 -11.58 49.16
CA ILE A 10 -2.05 -11.42 48.79
C ILE A 10 -1.22 -12.44 49.60
N ARG A 11 -0.36 -13.24 48.96
CA ARG A 11 0.72 -13.99 49.62
C ARG A 11 2.08 -13.49 49.13
N LYS A 12 2.92 -13.06 50.08
CA LYS A 12 4.36 -12.84 49.90
C LYS A 12 5.14 -14.10 50.35
N ILE A 13 6.41 -14.12 49.93
CA ILE A 13 7.61 -14.75 50.52
C ILE A 13 8.07 -16.07 49.86
N PHE A 14 9.17 -16.00 49.10
CA PHE A 14 10.43 -16.67 49.48
C PHE A 14 11.64 -15.82 49.08
N ILE A 15 12.48 -15.54 50.07
CA ILE A 15 13.80 -14.91 49.99
C ILE A 15 14.81 -16.05 50.06
N ILE A 16 15.83 -16.07 49.20
CA ILE A 16 17.13 -16.64 49.55
C ILE A 16 18.20 -15.60 49.23
N ARG A 17 18.98 -15.28 50.26
CA ARG A 17 20.05 -14.30 50.32
C ARG A 17 21.28 -15.03 50.84
N THR A 18 22.40 -14.96 50.13
CA THR A 18 23.78 -15.13 50.62
C THR A 18 24.58 -14.09 49.80
N GLY A 19 25.18 -13.02 50.33
CA GLY A 19 26.12 -12.88 51.44
C GLY A 19 27.57 -12.87 50.90
N ALA A 20 28.02 -11.81 50.19
CA ALA A 20 28.97 -10.75 50.63
C ALA A 20 30.47 -11.17 50.60
N PRO A 21 31.50 -10.27 50.49
CA PRO A 21 31.49 -8.86 50.87
C PRO A 21 32.17 -7.84 49.92
N CYS A 22 32.07 -6.61 50.40
CA CYS A 22 32.39 -5.29 49.85
C CYS A 22 33.88 -4.95 49.83
N GLY A 23 34.30 -4.10 48.87
CA GLY A 23 35.59 -3.41 48.83
C GLY A 23 35.46 -2.05 48.14
N SER A 24 35.90 -1.00 48.82
CA SER A 24 35.60 0.44 48.67
C SER A 24 36.44 1.26 47.66
N ARG A 25 35.82 2.26 46.99
CA ARG A 25 36.27 3.69 46.80
C ARG A 25 35.43 4.46 45.73
N PRO A 26 35.11 5.77 45.90
CA PRO A 26 34.45 6.62 44.88
C PRO A 26 35.45 7.62 44.23
N PRO A 27 35.01 8.57 43.37
CA PRO A 27 34.70 8.43 41.95
C PRO A 27 35.76 9.11 41.04
N SER A 28 36.00 8.62 39.83
CA SER A 28 36.75 9.35 38.79
C SER A 28 35.95 9.47 37.49
N ARG A 29 35.75 10.72 37.07
CA ARG A 29 35.19 11.12 35.77
C ARG A 29 36.03 10.53 34.62
N GLY A 30 35.37 10.03 33.57
CA GLY A 30 36.01 9.80 32.27
C GLY A 30 35.42 8.67 31.44
N ALA A 31 35.00 9.01 30.22
CA ALA A 31 34.66 8.13 29.08
C ALA A 31 33.32 7.36 29.13
N ASN A 32 32.37 7.91 28.38
CA ASN A 32 31.11 7.33 27.95
C ASN A 32 31.38 6.08 27.08
N LYS A 33 31.40 4.88 27.69
CA LYS A 33 31.36 3.61 26.95
C LYS A 33 29.90 3.26 26.64
N SER A 34 29.50 3.49 25.40
CA SER A 34 28.27 2.94 24.82
C SER A 34 28.22 1.43 25.05
N ARG A 35 27.28 0.98 25.89
CA ARG A 35 26.97 -0.45 26.03
C ARG A 35 26.37 -0.93 24.71
N GLN A 36 27.18 -1.61 23.90
CA GLN A 36 26.75 -2.35 22.73
C GLN A 36 25.77 -3.45 23.15
N TRP A 37 24.63 -3.55 22.46
CA TRP A 37 23.64 -4.61 22.66
C TRP A 37 24.22 -5.95 22.18
N PRO A 38 23.92 -7.08 22.84
CA PRO A 38 24.17 -8.38 22.23
C PRO A 38 23.33 -8.49 20.94
N PRO A 39 23.86 -9.08 19.86
CA PRO A 39 23.10 -9.33 18.65
C PRO A 39 21.87 -10.20 18.98
N PRO A 40 20.74 -10.04 18.26
CA PRO A 40 19.64 -10.99 18.38
C PRO A 40 20.16 -12.40 18.08
N PRO A 41 19.65 -13.44 18.76
CA PRO A 41 20.10 -14.79 18.51
C PRO A 41 19.93 -15.12 17.02
N PRO A 42 20.87 -15.85 16.40
CA PRO A 42 20.71 -16.33 15.05
C PRO A 42 19.49 -17.26 15.03
N GLN A 43 18.35 -16.77 14.57
CA GLN A 43 17.23 -17.62 14.25
C GLN A 43 17.68 -18.49 13.07
N THR A 44 18.07 -19.72 13.38
CA THR A 44 18.09 -20.80 12.41
C THR A 44 16.67 -20.91 11.86
N PHE A 45 16.44 -20.39 10.66
CA PHE A 45 15.25 -20.73 9.86
C PHE A 45 15.17 -22.26 9.84
N GLN A 46 14.26 -22.84 10.61
CA GLN A 46 14.10 -24.28 10.68
C GLN A 46 13.59 -24.75 9.33
N ASP A 47 14.19 -25.82 8.78
CA ASP A 47 13.95 -26.31 7.42
C ASP A 47 12.46 -26.63 7.11
N CYS A 48 11.60 -26.75 8.13
CA CYS A 48 10.14 -26.92 7.98
C CYS A 48 9.40 -25.61 7.61
N GLU A 49 9.83 -24.44 8.08
CA GLU A 49 9.17 -23.15 7.77
C GLU A 49 9.42 -22.71 6.33
N VAL A 50 10.62 -23.01 5.79
CA VAL A 50 11.03 -22.62 4.43
C VAL A 50 10.20 -23.34 3.36
N ILE A 51 9.80 -24.59 3.60
CA ILE A 51 8.96 -25.38 2.68
C ILE A 51 7.55 -24.78 2.59
N ASN A 52 6.96 -24.39 3.74
CA ASN A 52 5.63 -23.77 3.79
C ASN A 52 5.61 -22.38 3.15
N LEU A 53 6.64 -21.57 3.39
CA LEU A 53 6.76 -20.22 2.79
C LEU A 53 6.77 -20.27 1.27
N ARG A 54 7.61 -21.14 0.68
CA ARG A 54 7.71 -21.26 -0.79
C ARG A 54 6.38 -21.65 -1.41
N GLN A 55 5.66 -22.61 -0.82
CA GLN A 55 4.34 -23.04 -1.32
C GLN A 55 3.31 -21.90 -1.21
N ALA A 56 3.28 -21.17 -0.10
CA ALA A 56 2.40 -20.03 0.10
C ALA A 56 2.66 -18.92 -0.94
N VAL A 57 3.94 -18.57 -1.15
CA VAL A 57 4.36 -17.56 -2.14
C VAL A 57 4.02 -17.99 -3.56
N LEU A 58 4.29 -19.24 -3.94
CA LEU A 58 3.92 -19.78 -5.24
C LEU A 58 2.40 -19.73 -5.47
N ALA A 59 1.61 -20.27 -4.55
CA ALA A 59 0.16 -20.30 -4.67
C ALA A 59 -0.44 -18.89 -4.77
N ALA A 60 0.04 -17.94 -3.97
CA ALA A 60 -0.40 -16.55 -4.06
C ALA A 60 0.01 -15.89 -5.37
N SER A 61 1.24 -16.12 -5.84
CA SER A 61 1.73 -15.59 -7.11
C SER A 61 0.90 -16.09 -8.29
N HIS A 62 0.66 -17.41 -8.37
CA HIS A 62 -0.15 -18.01 -9.43
C HIS A 62 -1.60 -17.51 -9.42
N ARG A 63 -2.23 -17.40 -8.24
CA ARG A 63 -3.58 -16.82 -8.13
C ARG A 63 -3.64 -15.37 -8.62
N ALA A 64 -2.65 -14.56 -8.24
CA ALA A 64 -2.58 -13.15 -8.68
C ALA A 64 -2.39 -13.03 -10.20
N LEU A 65 -1.55 -13.88 -10.79
CA LEU A 65 -1.33 -13.92 -12.24
C LEU A 65 -2.60 -14.35 -12.99
N ALA A 66 -3.28 -15.40 -12.53
CA ALA A 66 -4.52 -15.89 -13.14
C ALA A 66 -5.65 -14.85 -13.05
N ALA A 67 -5.84 -14.22 -11.88
CA ALA A 67 -6.84 -13.17 -11.70
C ALA A 67 -6.59 -11.97 -12.63
N ARG A 68 -5.33 -11.57 -12.79
CA ARG A 68 -4.94 -10.53 -13.75
C ARG A 68 -5.27 -10.95 -15.19
N GLU A 69 -4.88 -12.15 -15.61
CA GLU A 69 -5.09 -12.63 -16.98
C GLU A 69 -6.58 -12.67 -17.36
N LEU A 70 -7.42 -13.20 -16.46
CA LEU A 70 -8.88 -13.20 -16.62
C LEU A 70 -9.44 -11.79 -16.81
N LEU A 71 -8.95 -10.82 -16.03
CA LEU A 71 -9.38 -9.44 -16.15
C LEU A 71 -8.89 -8.79 -17.47
N LEU A 72 -7.65 -9.06 -17.87
CA LEU A 72 -7.07 -8.48 -19.09
C LEU A 72 -7.76 -8.95 -20.37
N ALA A 73 -8.42 -10.12 -20.35
CA ALA A 73 -9.25 -10.57 -21.46
C ALA A 73 -10.39 -9.57 -21.80
N ASP A 74 -10.82 -8.75 -20.83
CA ASP A 74 -11.82 -7.70 -21.04
C ASP A 74 -11.22 -6.32 -21.38
N TYR A 75 -9.89 -6.19 -21.48
CA TYR A 75 -9.18 -4.93 -21.71
C TYR A 75 -8.48 -4.89 -23.08
N PRO A 76 -9.23 -4.76 -24.19
CA PRO A 76 -8.63 -4.70 -25.53
C PRO A 76 -7.69 -3.51 -25.72
N GLN A 77 -7.86 -2.44 -24.93
CA GLN A 77 -7.04 -1.23 -24.95
C GLN A 77 -5.82 -1.30 -24.01
N TRP A 78 -5.51 -2.44 -23.40
CA TRP A 78 -4.43 -2.57 -22.42
C TRP A 78 -3.09 -1.97 -22.89
N GLN A 79 -2.69 -2.25 -24.14
CA GLN A 79 -1.42 -1.76 -24.67
C GLN A 79 -1.42 -0.24 -24.93
N SER A 80 -2.56 0.36 -25.28
CA SER A 80 -2.63 1.83 -25.45
C SER A 80 -2.57 2.53 -24.09
N TRP A 81 -3.27 2.01 -23.08
CA TRP A 81 -3.17 2.52 -21.71
C TRP A 81 -1.76 2.36 -21.14
N ARG A 82 -1.10 1.23 -21.39
CA ARG A 82 0.30 0.97 -20.99
C ARG A 82 1.27 2.01 -21.58
N ARG A 83 1.13 2.35 -22.86
CA ARG A 83 1.95 3.40 -23.51
C ARG A 83 1.65 4.79 -22.95
N CYS A 84 0.37 5.15 -22.83
CA CYS A 84 -0.03 6.43 -22.27
C CYS A 84 0.49 6.62 -20.84
N ALA A 85 0.36 5.60 -19.99
CA ALA A 85 0.89 5.64 -18.63
C ALA A 85 2.42 5.76 -18.60
N HIS A 86 3.14 5.10 -19.51
CA HIS A 86 4.59 5.26 -19.65
C HIS A 86 4.97 6.71 -20.01
N GLU A 87 4.29 7.29 -21.01
CA GLU A 87 4.53 8.66 -21.47
C GLU A 87 4.23 9.70 -20.38
N LEU A 88 3.11 9.53 -19.66
CA LEU A 88 2.75 10.39 -18.53
C LEU A 88 3.81 10.34 -17.43
N LYS A 89 4.27 9.14 -17.05
CA LYS A 89 5.35 9.00 -16.05
C LYS A 89 6.66 9.60 -16.55
N ALA A 90 6.98 9.46 -17.83
CA ALA A 90 8.15 10.07 -18.44
C ALA A 90 8.08 11.60 -18.44
N GLN A 91 6.90 12.19 -18.70
CA GLN A 91 6.68 13.62 -18.59
C GLN A 91 6.86 14.11 -17.15
N VAL A 92 6.23 13.43 -16.17
CA VAL A 92 6.33 13.79 -14.75
C VAL A 92 7.76 13.75 -14.25
N VAL A 93 8.50 12.67 -14.55
CA VAL A 93 9.89 12.53 -14.09
C VAL A 93 10.82 13.57 -14.75
N ARG A 94 10.58 13.97 -16.00
CA ARG A 94 11.36 15.03 -16.66
C ARG A 94 11.11 16.42 -16.10
N ARG A 95 9.91 16.67 -15.57
CA ARG A 95 9.46 17.98 -15.05
C ARG A 95 9.14 17.90 -13.55
N LEU A 96 9.93 17.09 -12.84
CA LEU A 96 9.63 16.71 -11.45
C LEU A 96 9.49 17.94 -10.56
N ASP A 97 10.46 18.85 -10.60
CA ASP A 97 10.47 20.04 -9.73
C ASP A 97 9.35 21.04 -10.08
N ASP A 98 8.99 21.19 -11.36
CA ASP A 98 7.84 22.02 -11.78
C ASP A 98 6.54 21.54 -11.12
N TYR A 99 6.27 20.24 -11.25
CA TYR A 99 5.07 19.63 -10.72
C TYR A 99 5.04 19.63 -9.19
N LEU A 100 6.20 19.44 -8.53
CA LEU A 100 6.30 19.55 -7.07
C LEU A 100 5.98 20.96 -6.59
N ALA A 101 6.48 21.99 -7.29
CA ALA A 101 6.20 23.38 -6.94
C ALA A 101 4.71 23.72 -7.09
N GLU A 102 4.07 23.24 -8.16
CA GLU A 102 2.64 23.43 -8.39
C GLU A 102 1.78 22.70 -7.35
N LEU A 103 2.07 21.41 -7.08
CA LEU A 103 1.38 20.64 -6.05
C LEU A 103 1.54 21.31 -4.67
N THR A 104 2.73 21.79 -4.34
CA THR A 104 3.02 22.46 -3.07
C THR A 104 2.16 23.73 -2.91
N ARG A 105 2.04 24.55 -3.96
CA ARG A 105 1.16 25.73 -3.93
C ARG A 105 -0.30 25.32 -3.73
N GLY A 106 -0.76 24.31 -4.47
CA GLY A 106 -2.12 23.82 -4.40
C GLY A 106 -2.50 23.30 -3.01
N VAL A 107 -1.67 22.43 -2.41
CA VAL A 107 -1.92 21.89 -1.07
C VAL A 107 -1.93 22.99 0.00
N ARG A 108 -1.03 23.97 -0.11
CA ARG A 108 -1.00 25.13 0.80
C ARG A 108 -2.25 26.01 0.65
N ALA A 109 -2.75 26.18 -0.56
CA ALA A 109 -4.00 26.92 -0.80
C ALA A 109 -5.22 26.27 -0.13
N TRP A 110 -5.20 24.94 0.04
CA TRP A 110 -6.22 24.19 0.79
C TRP A 110 -5.97 24.12 2.31
N GLY A 111 -4.95 24.84 2.82
CA GLY A 111 -4.63 24.91 4.25
C GLY A 111 -3.66 23.83 4.75
N GLY A 112 -3.16 22.98 3.86
CA GLY A 112 -2.15 21.96 4.19
C GLY A 112 -0.74 22.54 4.35
N GLN A 113 0.06 21.91 5.21
CA GLN A 113 1.49 22.20 5.32
C GLN A 113 2.31 21.19 4.51
N VAL A 114 3.28 21.67 3.73
CA VAL A 114 4.10 20.80 2.86
C VAL A 114 5.56 20.91 3.27
N TYR A 115 6.18 19.77 3.53
CA TYR A 115 7.59 19.61 3.84
C TYR A 115 8.27 18.73 2.80
N GLU A 116 9.39 19.20 2.27
CA GLU A 116 10.24 18.38 1.41
C GLU A 116 11.42 17.84 2.22
N ALA A 117 11.56 16.52 2.23
CA ALA A 117 12.61 15.79 2.92
C ALA A 117 13.61 15.21 1.91
N ARG A 118 14.87 15.60 2.04
CA ARG A 118 15.98 15.14 1.19
C ARG A 118 16.26 13.64 1.35
N ASP A 119 16.05 13.11 2.55
CA ASP A 119 16.40 11.74 2.94
C ASP A 119 15.45 11.21 4.01
N ALA A 120 15.61 9.92 4.33
CA ALA A 120 14.79 9.26 5.34
C ALA A 120 14.95 9.84 6.76
N ALA A 121 16.12 10.37 7.12
CA ALA A 121 16.35 10.94 8.44
C ALA A 121 15.57 12.25 8.61
N GLN A 122 15.64 13.15 7.62
CA GLN A 122 14.90 14.41 7.64
C GLN A 122 13.39 14.17 7.65
N ALA A 123 12.88 13.19 6.88
CA ALA A 123 11.46 12.86 6.89
C ALA A 123 11.00 12.40 8.28
N ARG A 124 11.76 11.52 8.94
CA ARG A 124 11.49 11.09 10.32
C ARG A 124 11.47 12.26 11.29
N ASP A 125 12.45 13.14 11.21
CA ASP A 125 12.57 14.31 12.10
C ASP A 125 11.39 15.28 11.92
N VAL A 126 10.95 15.51 10.68
CA VAL A 126 9.76 16.32 10.38
C VAL A 126 8.52 15.69 11.01
N ILE A 127 8.29 14.40 10.81
CA ILE A 127 7.11 13.70 11.34
C ILE A 127 7.12 13.72 12.87
N LEU A 128 8.28 13.48 13.50
CA LEU A 128 8.42 13.55 14.95
C LEU A 128 8.21 14.98 15.48
N THR A 129 8.65 16.00 14.75
CA THR A 129 8.42 17.41 15.10
C THR A 129 6.94 17.75 15.06
N VAL A 130 6.22 17.28 14.02
CA VAL A 130 4.75 17.40 13.94
C VAL A 130 4.10 16.69 15.12
N ALA A 131 4.50 15.46 15.42
CA ALA A 131 3.97 14.71 16.56
C ALA A 131 4.16 15.46 17.90
N ARG A 132 5.36 16.00 18.15
CA ARG A 132 5.66 16.80 19.35
C ARG A 132 4.85 18.08 19.42
N ARG A 133 4.71 18.81 18.31
CA ARG A 133 3.94 20.06 18.22
C ARG A 133 2.49 19.87 18.64
N HIS A 134 1.89 18.73 18.32
CA HIS A 134 0.50 18.42 18.65
C HIS A 134 0.33 17.55 19.90
N GLY A 135 1.40 17.32 20.68
CA GLY A 135 1.32 16.51 21.91
C GLY A 135 0.88 15.06 21.65
N VAL A 136 1.18 14.52 20.47
CA VAL A 136 0.79 13.18 20.04
C VAL A 136 1.39 12.13 20.98
N ARG A 137 0.58 11.14 21.38
CA ARG A 137 1.02 9.96 22.14
C ARG A 137 0.75 8.64 21.42
N THR A 138 -0.28 8.64 20.57
CA THR A 138 -0.80 7.48 19.86
C THR A 138 -0.90 7.81 18.38
N VAL A 139 -0.37 6.92 17.55
CA VAL A 139 -0.27 7.04 16.11
C VAL A 139 -0.92 5.81 15.49
N VAL A 140 -1.82 6.03 14.53
CA VAL A 140 -2.28 4.99 13.62
C VAL A 140 -1.65 5.21 12.26
N LYS A 141 -1.13 4.14 11.65
CA LYS A 141 -0.46 4.21 10.36
C LYS A 141 -1.09 3.22 9.39
N SER A 142 -1.43 3.68 8.20
CA SER A 142 -1.80 2.78 7.11
C SER A 142 -0.57 2.27 6.38
N LYS A 143 -0.75 1.12 5.73
CA LYS A 143 0.29 0.50 4.92
C LYS A 143 0.88 1.47 3.90
N SER A 144 2.20 1.59 3.92
CA SER A 144 2.92 2.40 2.95
C SER A 144 4.38 1.99 2.85
N MET A 145 4.78 1.54 1.66
CA MET A 145 6.18 1.28 1.34
C MET A 145 7.07 2.50 1.62
N THR A 146 6.56 3.72 1.39
CA THR A 146 7.30 4.95 1.65
C THR A 146 7.61 5.08 3.15
N THR A 147 6.71 4.66 4.03
CA THR A 147 6.97 4.71 5.49
C THR A 147 7.86 3.56 5.97
N GLU A 148 7.84 2.43 5.27
CA GLU A 148 8.79 1.34 5.48
C GLU A 148 10.21 1.73 5.05
N GLU A 149 10.38 2.52 3.98
CA GLU A 149 11.67 3.12 3.61
C GLU A 149 12.27 3.94 4.77
N LEU A 150 11.41 4.57 5.56
CA LEU A 150 11.82 5.40 6.68
C LEU A 150 12.14 4.58 7.93
N ALA A 151 11.73 3.31 8.02
CA ALA A 151 11.61 2.59 9.28
C ALA A 151 10.88 3.46 10.33
N LEU A 152 9.70 3.97 9.95
CA LEU A 152 8.99 5.00 10.71
C LEU A 152 8.52 4.49 12.07
N ASN A 153 7.93 3.30 12.16
CA ASN A 153 7.37 2.79 13.43
C ASN A 153 8.48 2.69 14.50
N PRO A 154 9.61 1.98 14.25
CA PRO A 154 10.68 1.92 15.25
C PRO A 154 11.27 3.29 15.62
N HIS A 155 11.21 4.28 14.72
CA HIS A 155 11.66 5.63 15.05
C HIS A 155 10.72 6.35 16.02
N LEU A 156 9.41 6.30 15.76
CA LEU A 156 8.41 6.93 16.62
C LEU A 156 8.26 6.20 17.96
N GLU A 157 8.36 4.86 17.97
CA GLU A 157 8.34 4.05 19.19
C GLU A 157 9.51 4.37 20.12
N ARG A 158 10.73 4.54 19.57
CA ARG A 158 11.90 5.01 20.35
C ARG A 158 11.72 6.41 20.93
N ALA A 159 10.87 7.22 20.31
CA ALA A 159 10.51 8.53 20.83
C ALA A 159 9.37 8.47 21.88
N GLY A 160 8.92 7.29 22.27
CA GLY A 160 7.89 7.06 23.29
C GLY A 160 6.46 7.11 22.76
N LEU A 161 6.24 7.08 21.44
CA LEU A 161 4.92 7.07 20.84
C LEU A 161 4.42 5.64 20.65
N LYS A 162 3.14 5.39 20.92
CA LYS A 162 2.49 4.12 20.58
C LYS A 162 2.07 4.16 19.12
N VAL A 163 2.66 3.30 18.28
CA VAL A 163 2.35 3.21 16.85
C VAL A 163 1.60 1.90 16.56
N THR A 164 0.46 1.99 15.90
CA THR A 164 -0.35 0.83 15.49
C THR A 164 -0.53 0.85 13.97
N GLU A 165 -0.07 -0.20 13.31
CA GLU A 165 -0.41 -0.46 11.90
C GLU A 165 -1.90 -0.77 11.77
N THR A 166 -2.51 -0.30 10.69
CA THR A 166 -3.95 -0.38 10.48
C THR A 166 -4.34 -1.31 9.34
N ASP A 167 -3.43 -1.65 8.44
CA ASP A 167 -3.64 -2.72 7.45
C ASP A 167 -3.52 -4.07 8.15
N LEU A 168 -4.44 -5.01 7.90
CA LEU A 168 -4.45 -6.28 8.62
C LEU A 168 -3.12 -7.02 8.47
N GLY A 169 -2.61 -7.14 7.23
CA GLY A 169 -1.33 -7.77 6.96
C GLY A 169 -0.16 -7.08 7.66
N GLU A 170 -0.03 -5.75 7.57
CA GLU A 170 1.05 -5.02 8.26
C GLU A 170 0.93 -5.12 9.79
N PHE A 171 -0.29 -5.12 10.34
CA PHE A 171 -0.52 -5.29 11.77
C PHE A 171 -0.04 -6.66 12.27
N LEU A 172 -0.37 -7.73 11.54
CA LEU A 172 0.10 -9.08 11.89
C LEU A 172 1.62 -9.19 11.85
N VAL A 173 2.25 -8.58 10.85
CA VAL A 173 3.71 -8.53 10.72
C VAL A 173 4.35 -7.66 11.80
N GLN A 174 3.69 -6.56 12.21
CA GLN A 174 4.11 -5.74 13.35
C GLN A 174 4.08 -6.55 14.65
N LEU A 175 3.04 -7.36 14.89
CA LEU A 175 2.98 -8.25 16.05
C LEU A 175 4.11 -9.29 16.02
N ALA A 176 4.40 -9.85 14.84
CA ALA A 176 5.49 -10.81 14.67
C ALA A 176 6.89 -10.19 14.87
N GLY A 177 7.02 -8.87 14.72
CA GLY A 177 8.33 -8.20 14.74
C GLY A 177 9.17 -8.50 13.50
N GLU A 178 8.52 -8.84 12.39
CA GLU A 178 9.15 -9.24 11.12
C GLU A 178 8.99 -8.15 10.04
N PRO A 179 9.76 -8.18 8.94
CA PRO A 179 9.50 -7.34 7.78
C PRO A 179 8.40 -7.93 6.87
N PRO A 180 7.70 -7.10 6.07
CA PRO A 180 6.67 -7.58 5.16
C PRO A 180 7.24 -8.48 4.06
N SER A 181 6.55 -9.57 3.70
CA SER A 181 7.02 -10.53 2.69
C SER A 181 6.52 -10.24 1.26
N HIS A 182 5.59 -9.30 1.08
CA HIS A 182 5.11 -8.85 -0.24
C HIS A 182 4.56 -7.41 -0.20
N LEU A 183 4.69 -6.69 -1.33
CA LEU A 183 4.21 -5.29 -1.45
C LEU A 183 2.71 -5.13 -1.21
N THR A 184 1.88 -6.09 -1.64
CA THR A 184 0.42 -6.04 -1.50
C THR A 184 -0.14 -7.03 -0.48
N ALA A 185 0.69 -7.94 0.06
CA ALA A 185 0.26 -8.99 0.98
C ALA A 185 1.35 -9.22 2.06
N PRO A 186 1.47 -8.32 3.04
CA PRO A 186 2.61 -8.25 3.96
C PRO A 186 2.81 -9.55 4.75
N ALA A 187 1.70 -10.12 5.25
CA ALA A 187 1.66 -11.34 6.06
C ALA A 187 1.61 -12.64 5.23
N LEU A 188 1.99 -12.62 3.95
CA LEU A 188 1.88 -13.80 3.06
C LEU A 188 2.64 -15.04 3.57
N HIS A 189 3.63 -14.85 4.43
CA HIS A 189 4.44 -15.90 5.03
C HIS A 189 3.83 -16.52 6.29
N LEU A 190 2.79 -15.90 6.87
CA LEU A 190 2.15 -16.34 8.10
C LEU A 190 0.91 -17.18 7.78
N ASP A 191 0.80 -18.34 8.41
CA ASP A 191 -0.41 -19.15 8.37
C ASP A 191 -1.38 -18.79 9.51
N ARG A 192 -2.60 -19.32 9.44
CA ARG A 192 -3.64 -19.05 10.43
C ARG A 192 -3.29 -19.51 11.85
N HIS A 193 -2.45 -20.53 12.01
CA HIS A 193 -2.07 -21.06 13.32
C HIS A 193 -1.08 -20.09 13.98
N ARG A 194 -0.06 -19.66 13.24
CA ARG A 194 0.88 -18.65 13.74
C ARG A 194 0.19 -17.34 14.06
N ILE A 195 -0.78 -16.92 13.24
CA ILE A 195 -1.58 -15.72 13.51
C ILE A 195 -2.40 -15.86 14.82
N ALA A 196 -3.03 -17.02 15.05
CA ALA A 196 -3.75 -17.27 16.31
C ALA A 196 -2.83 -17.18 17.53
N ASP A 197 -1.60 -17.69 17.42
CA ASP A 197 -0.60 -17.60 18.48
C ASP A 197 -0.14 -16.16 18.70
N LEU A 198 0.12 -15.37 17.65
CA LEU A 198 0.46 -13.95 17.76
C LEU A 198 -0.62 -13.13 18.49
N LEU A 199 -1.90 -13.37 18.16
CA LEU A 199 -3.02 -12.69 18.84
C LEU A 199 -3.09 -13.09 20.33
N ARG A 200 -2.79 -14.35 20.66
CA ARG A 200 -2.74 -14.82 22.05
C ARG A 200 -1.56 -14.21 22.80
N GLU A 201 -0.37 -14.25 22.22
CA GLU A 201 0.91 -13.80 22.81
C GLU A 201 0.91 -12.30 23.08
N HIS A 202 0.47 -11.49 22.11
CA HIS A 202 0.61 -10.03 22.17
C HIS A 202 -0.65 -9.31 22.66
N LEU A 203 -1.83 -9.87 22.41
CA LEU A 203 -3.10 -9.22 22.74
C LEU A 203 -3.90 -9.97 23.82
N GLY A 204 -3.47 -11.17 24.22
CA GLY A 204 -4.22 -12.02 25.16
C GLY A 204 -5.51 -12.59 24.56
N ILE A 205 -5.68 -12.55 23.24
CA ILE A 205 -6.90 -12.97 22.56
C ILE A 205 -6.76 -14.42 22.08
N SER A 206 -7.43 -15.35 22.77
CA SER A 206 -7.54 -16.73 22.30
C SER A 206 -8.65 -16.85 21.26
N CYS A 207 -8.29 -17.30 20.06
CA CYS A 207 -9.20 -17.44 18.93
C CYS A 207 -8.93 -18.76 18.19
N GLN A 208 -9.97 -19.27 17.53
CA GLN A 208 -9.81 -20.43 16.66
C GLN A 208 -8.94 -20.03 15.45
N PRO A 209 -8.08 -20.94 14.95
CA PRO A 209 -7.28 -20.71 13.75
C PRO A 209 -8.17 -20.81 12.51
N ASP A 210 -9.12 -19.87 12.37
CA ASP A 210 -10.04 -19.70 11.26
C ASP A 210 -9.85 -18.28 10.70
N PRO A 211 -9.55 -18.10 9.40
CA PRO A 211 -9.29 -16.79 8.81
C PRO A 211 -10.35 -15.72 9.12
N ALA A 212 -11.63 -16.11 9.13
CA ALA A 212 -12.71 -15.18 9.41
C ALA A 212 -12.74 -14.76 10.89
N ALA A 213 -12.56 -15.72 11.81
CA ALA A 213 -12.46 -15.43 13.24
C ALA A 213 -11.25 -14.55 13.58
N LEU A 214 -10.08 -14.87 13.03
CA LEU A 214 -8.84 -14.10 13.23
C LEU A 214 -8.99 -12.67 12.73
N THR A 215 -9.51 -12.48 11.52
CA THR A 215 -9.78 -11.16 10.94
C THR A 215 -10.72 -10.36 11.83
N ARG A 216 -11.84 -10.95 12.27
CA ARG A 216 -12.80 -10.25 13.15
C ARG A 216 -12.18 -9.80 14.46
N GLN A 217 -11.35 -10.63 15.09
CA GLN A 217 -10.69 -10.29 16.36
C GLN A 217 -9.65 -9.18 16.18
N ALA A 218 -8.81 -9.25 15.14
CA ALA A 218 -7.86 -8.20 14.82
C ALA A 218 -8.57 -6.86 14.53
N SER A 219 -9.63 -6.88 13.72
CA SER A 219 -10.44 -5.70 13.44
C SER A 219 -11.13 -5.13 14.68
N ALA A 220 -11.63 -5.97 15.57
CA ALA A 220 -12.23 -5.54 16.84
C ALA A 220 -11.20 -4.82 17.73
N PHE A 221 -9.93 -5.26 17.70
CA PHE A 221 -8.84 -4.59 18.41
C PHE A 221 -8.42 -3.25 17.76
N LEU A 222 -8.36 -3.18 16.42
CA LEU A 222 -7.96 -1.97 15.70
C LEU A 222 -9.00 -0.84 15.80
N ARG A 223 -10.28 -1.17 15.85
CA ARG A 223 -11.40 -0.22 15.90
C ARG A 223 -11.26 0.90 16.95
N PRO A 224 -11.00 0.63 18.25
CA PRO A 224 -10.76 1.69 19.23
C PRO A 224 -9.44 2.45 19.00
N CYS A 225 -8.43 1.84 18.36
CA CYS A 225 -7.15 2.48 18.11
C CYS A 225 -7.30 3.72 17.23
N TYR A 226 -8.14 3.66 16.19
CA TYR A 226 -8.42 4.83 15.34
C TYR A 226 -9.01 6.02 16.10
N GLN A 227 -9.94 5.75 17.00
CA GLN A 227 -10.68 6.79 17.74
C GLN A 227 -9.78 7.49 18.77
N GLN A 228 -8.85 6.73 19.34
CA GLN A 228 -7.94 7.21 20.38
C GLN A 228 -6.63 7.76 19.80
N ALA A 229 -6.44 7.67 18.48
CA ALA A 229 -5.23 8.15 17.84
C ALA A 229 -5.21 9.67 17.75
N HIS A 230 -4.07 10.26 18.09
CA HIS A 230 -3.85 11.69 17.92
C HIS A 230 -3.32 12.02 16.52
N LEU A 231 -2.64 11.07 15.87
CA LEU A 231 -2.04 11.23 14.56
C LEU A 231 -2.36 10.04 13.66
N GLY A 232 -2.84 10.33 12.46
CA GLY A 232 -2.96 9.40 11.34
C GLY A 232 -1.81 9.59 10.36
N VAL A 233 -1.14 8.52 9.97
CA VAL A 233 -0.08 8.57 8.96
C VAL A 233 -0.45 7.68 7.78
N THR A 234 -0.46 8.24 6.57
CA THR A 234 -0.80 7.50 5.35
C THR A 234 0.28 7.60 4.28
N GLY A 235 0.32 6.59 3.40
CA GLY A 235 0.96 6.71 2.09
C GLY A 235 0.06 7.40 1.06
N VAL A 236 0.63 7.68 -0.11
CA VAL A 236 -0.10 8.19 -1.29
C VAL A 236 0.21 7.30 -2.49
N ASN A 237 -0.79 6.96 -3.31
CA ASN A 237 -0.58 6.25 -4.58
C ASN A 237 -0.29 7.23 -5.71
N PHE A 238 -1.11 8.27 -5.84
CA PHE A 238 -0.94 9.33 -6.83
C PHE A 238 -1.23 10.72 -6.25
N ALA A 239 -0.65 11.76 -6.83
CA ALA A 239 -1.05 13.14 -6.60
C ALA A 239 -1.37 13.83 -7.91
N ALA A 240 -2.63 14.22 -8.12
CA ALA A 240 -3.04 15.05 -9.24
C ALA A 240 -2.62 16.50 -8.94
N VAL A 241 -1.70 17.02 -9.74
CA VAL A 241 -1.02 18.28 -9.46
C VAL A 241 -1.97 19.47 -9.61
N ARG A 242 -2.68 19.54 -10.75
CA ARG A 242 -3.59 20.65 -11.06
C ARG A 242 -4.68 20.85 -9.99
N GLU A 243 -5.29 19.76 -9.54
CA GLU A 243 -6.35 19.81 -8.52
C GLU A 243 -5.82 19.67 -7.08
N ALA A 244 -4.51 19.62 -6.89
CA ALA A 244 -3.86 19.40 -5.60
C ALA A 244 -4.42 18.21 -4.80
N THR A 245 -4.82 17.15 -5.51
CA THR A 245 -5.57 16.04 -4.94
C THR A 245 -4.70 14.81 -4.75
N LEU A 246 -4.58 14.34 -3.52
CA LEU A 246 -3.95 13.07 -3.18
C LEU A 246 -4.94 11.93 -3.40
N VAL A 247 -4.49 10.88 -4.07
CA VAL A 247 -5.30 9.71 -4.42
C VAL A 247 -4.72 8.46 -3.79
N MET A 248 -5.56 7.77 -3.04
CA MET A 248 -5.21 6.59 -2.25
C MET A 248 -6.18 5.47 -2.60
N LEU A 249 -5.65 4.28 -2.85
CA LEU A 249 -6.43 3.10 -3.22
C LEU A 249 -6.34 2.08 -2.08
N GLU A 250 -7.48 1.58 -1.62
CA GLU A 250 -7.53 0.59 -0.55
C GLU A 250 -8.67 -0.43 -0.72
N ASN A 251 -8.57 -1.54 0.01
CA ASN A 251 -9.62 -2.56 0.04
C ASN A 251 -10.29 -2.70 1.42
N GLU A 252 -9.63 -2.38 2.52
CA GLU A 252 -10.10 -2.78 3.87
C GLU A 252 -10.96 -1.74 4.57
N GLY A 253 -10.92 -0.47 4.15
CA GLY A 253 -11.56 0.66 4.81
C GLY A 253 -10.74 1.26 5.96
N ASN A 254 -9.50 0.80 6.14
CA ASN A 254 -8.59 1.26 7.19
C ASN A 254 -7.94 2.61 6.83
N LEU A 255 -7.71 2.87 5.55
CA LEU A 255 -7.01 4.07 5.11
C LEU A 255 -7.91 5.31 5.29
N GLN A 256 -9.18 5.24 4.93
CA GLN A 256 -10.15 6.31 5.21
C GLN A 256 -10.19 6.65 6.69
N GLN A 257 -10.23 5.64 7.56
CA GLN A 257 -10.25 5.83 9.02
C GLN A 257 -8.94 6.46 9.52
N THR A 258 -7.80 5.98 9.04
CA THR A 258 -6.47 6.53 9.35
C THR A 258 -6.36 8.00 8.92
N ALA A 259 -6.87 8.33 7.73
CA ALA A 259 -6.78 9.66 7.16
C ALA A 259 -7.74 10.66 7.81
N ALA A 260 -8.95 10.21 8.19
CA ALA A 260 -10.03 11.12 8.54
C ALA A 260 -10.40 11.20 10.03
N LEU A 261 -10.10 10.17 10.84
CA LEU A 261 -10.50 10.13 12.25
C LEU A 261 -9.56 10.91 13.19
N PRO A 262 -8.23 10.76 13.12
CA PRO A 262 -7.32 11.47 14.03
C PRO A 262 -7.37 12.99 13.80
N PRO A 263 -7.10 13.84 14.81
CA PRO A 263 -7.09 15.30 14.65
C PRO A 263 -5.88 15.84 13.88
N VAL A 264 -4.83 15.03 13.69
CA VAL A 264 -3.67 15.36 12.87
C VAL A 264 -3.48 14.28 11.82
N GLN A 265 -3.23 14.67 10.57
CA GLN A 265 -2.90 13.75 9.48
C GLN A 265 -1.57 14.12 8.84
N VAL A 266 -0.73 13.11 8.64
CA VAL A 266 0.49 13.21 7.83
C VAL A 266 0.39 12.24 6.65
N ALA A 267 0.45 12.75 5.43
CA ALA A 267 0.63 11.94 4.23
C ALA A 267 2.11 11.93 3.82
N VAL A 268 2.66 10.77 3.49
CA VAL A 268 4.06 10.61 3.05
C VAL A 268 4.11 10.07 1.62
N MET A 269 4.77 10.81 0.73
CA MET A 269 4.78 10.54 -0.71
C MET A 269 6.18 10.67 -1.30
N GLY A 270 6.60 9.71 -2.13
CA GLY A 270 7.79 9.86 -2.98
C GLY A 270 7.51 10.81 -4.15
N LEU A 271 8.52 11.59 -4.55
CA LEU A 271 8.37 12.65 -5.56
C LEU A 271 7.76 12.15 -6.88
N GLU A 272 8.01 10.91 -7.26
CA GLU A 272 7.62 10.35 -8.54
C GLU A 272 6.12 10.07 -8.68
N LYS A 273 5.33 10.15 -7.61
CA LYS A 273 3.93 9.71 -7.58
C LYS A 273 2.93 10.70 -8.20
N MET A 274 3.39 11.76 -8.84
CA MET A 274 2.50 12.78 -9.41
C MET A 274 1.88 12.35 -10.75
N ALA A 275 0.74 12.97 -11.06
CA ALA A 275 0.10 13.00 -12.37
C ALA A 275 -0.29 14.47 -12.67
N PRO A 276 -0.24 14.93 -13.94
CA PRO A 276 -0.50 16.34 -14.24
C PRO A 276 -1.87 16.81 -13.79
N ALA A 277 -2.91 16.01 -14.04
CA ALA A 277 -4.28 16.27 -13.60
C ALA A 277 -5.02 15.00 -13.17
N LEU A 278 -6.17 15.17 -12.49
CA LEU A 278 -7.06 14.07 -12.11
C LEU A 278 -7.49 13.23 -13.32
N ALA A 279 -7.74 13.86 -14.46
CA ALA A 279 -8.13 13.15 -15.69
C ALA A 279 -7.05 12.17 -16.17
N ASP A 280 -5.78 12.46 -15.93
CA ASP A 280 -4.66 11.58 -16.32
C ASP A 280 -4.57 10.33 -15.43
N LEU A 281 -5.26 10.33 -14.29
CA LEU A 281 -5.37 9.14 -13.43
C LEU A 281 -6.22 8.04 -14.04
N GLU A 282 -6.98 8.30 -15.09
CA GLU A 282 -7.83 7.29 -15.75
C GLU A 282 -7.03 6.03 -16.09
N VAL A 283 -5.86 6.18 -16.72
CA VAL A 283 -5.03 5.02 -17.10
C VAL A 283 -4.43 4.35 -15.88
N PHE A 284 -4.00 5.10 -14.87
CA PHE A 284 -3.39 4.53 -13.68
C PHE A 284 -4.40 3.74 -12.82
N LEU A 285 -5.64 4.23 -12.71
CA LEU A 285 -6.73 3.56 -11.99
C LEU A 285 -7.20 2.27 -12.67
N ARG A 286 -6.96 2.11 -13.99
CA ARG A 286 -7.19 0.84 -14.71
C ARG A 286 -6.03 -0.14 -14.53
N LEU A 287 -4.81 0.37 -14.63
CA LEU A 287 -3.59 -0.43 -14.73
C LEU A 287 -3.12 -0.97 -13.38
N LEU A 288 -3.17 -0.15 -12.32
CA LEU A 288 -2.65 -0.51 -11.01
C LEU A 288 -3.48 -1.64 -10.36
N PRO A 289 -4.81 -1.50 -10.16
CA PRO A 289 -5.62 -2.56 -9.54
C PRO A 289 -5.60 -3.86 -10.33
N ALA A 290 -5.67 -3.76 -11.66
CA ALA A 290 -5.63 -4.93 -12.53
C ALA A 290 -4.32 -5.72 -12.37
N SER A 291 -3.20 -5.01 -12.22
CA SER A 291 -1.89 -5.64 -12.06
C SER A 291 -1.58 -6.08 -10.62
N ALA A 292 -2.13 -5.38 -9.62
CA ALA A 292 -1.81 -5.59 -8.22
C ALA A 292 -2.68 -6.67 -7.58
N THR A 293 -3.98 -6.64 -7.87
CA THR A 293 -4.98 -7.48 -7.20
C THR A 293 -5.94 -8.18 -8.15
N GLY A 294 -5.78 -7.99 -9.47
CA GLY A 294 -6.69 -8.58 -10.47
C GLY A 294 -8.10 -7.97 -10.43
N GLN A 295 -8.23 -6.75 -9.89
CA GLN A 295 -9.51 -6.05 -9.77
C GLN A 295 -9.61 -4.91 -10.81
N ARG A 296 -10.84 -4.56 -11.21
CA ARG A 296 -11.07 -3.40 -12.10
C ARG A 296 -10.72 -2.08 -11.42
N LEU A 297 -11.07 -2.00 -10.14
CA LEU A 297 -10.75 -0.93 -9.22
C LEU A 297 -10.76 -1.55 -7.81
N THR A 298 -10.07 -0.95 -6.85
CA THR A 298 -10.10 -1.41 -5.45
C THR A 298 -11.47 -1.16 -4.81
N ALA A 299 -11.72 -1.77 -3.65
CA ALA A 299 -13.00 -1.61 -2.95
C ALA A 299 -13.32 -0.13 -2.66
N LEU A 300 -12.28 0.65 -2.33
CA LEU A 300 -12.36 2.09 -2.15
C LEU A 300 -11.24 2.83 -2.88
N VAL A 301 -11.56 4.03 -3.38
CA VAL A 301 -10.58 5.01 -3.86
C VAL A 301 -10.90 6.37 -3.25
N HIS A 302 -9.93 6.96 -2.57
CA HIS A 302 -10.09 8.22 -1.86
C HIS A 302 -9.37 9.33 -2.61
N PHE A 303 -10.09 10.41 -2.87
CA PHE A 303 -9.60 11.64 -3.49
C PHE A 303 -9.62 12.74 -2.44
N LEU A 304 -8.46 13.00 -1.86
CA LEU A 304 -8.26 13.95 -0.77
C LEU A 304 -7.60 15.22 -1.30
N LYS A 305 -8.36 16.32 -1.39
CA LYS A 305 -7.83 17.65 -1.75
C LYS A 305 -7.10 18.34 -0.59
N GLY A 306 -7.13 17.72 0.58
CA GLY A 306 -6.82 18.35 1.86
C GLY A 306 -8.12 18.67 2.60
N LEU A 307 -8.05 18.86 3.91
CA LEU A 307 -9.21 19.24 4.72
C LEU A 307 -9.26 20.77 4.79
N LYS A 308 -10.32 21.37 4.24
CA LYS A 308 -10.57 22.82 4.36
C LYS A 308 -10.46 23.19 5.85
N ALA A 309 -9.54 24.11 6.17
CA ALA A 309 -9.54 24.78 7.45
C ALA A 309 -10.82 25.61 7.55
N GLY A 310 -11.72 25.25 8.46
CA GLY A 310 -13.00 25.92 8.66
C GLY A 310 -13.96 25.11 9.53
N PRO A 311 -15.22 25.54 9.69
CA PRO A 311 -16.22 24.86 10.53
C PRO A 311 -16.45 23.38 10.14
N ALA A 312 -16.18 23.03 8.87
CA ALA A 312 -16.36 21.69 8.30
C ALA A 312 -15.15 20.74 8.48
N GLY A 313 -14.02 21.20 9.02
CA GLY A 313 -12.83 20.36 9.24
C GLY A 313 -11.74 21.04 10.08
N THR A 314 -11.46 20.48 11.26
CA THR A 314 -10.48 20.98 12.23
C THR A 314 -9.15 20.21 12.21
N GLN A 315 -8.95 19.31 11.26
CA GLN A 315 -7.77 18.44 11.23
C GLN A 315 -6.55 19.20 10.69
N ALA A 316 -5.43 19.10 11.39
CA ALA A 316 -4.16 19.63 10.90
C ALA A 316 -3.56 18.68 9.87
N PHE A 317 -3.41 19.16 8.62
CA PHE A 317 -2.91 18.34 7.51
C PHE A 317 -1.46 18.67 7.13
N TYR A 318 -0.65 17.63 6.97
CA TYR A 318 0.77 17.69 6.61
C TYR A 318 1.08 16.74 5.45
N LEU A 319 1.76 17.23 4.42
CA LEU A 319 2.30 16.43 3.33
C LEU A 319 3.84 16.42 3.40
N VAL A 320 4.43 15.25 3.54
CA VAL A 320 5.88 15.03 3.49
C VAL A 320 6.25 14.44 2.13
N LEU A 321 6.96 15.23 1.33
CA LEU A 321 7.50 14.86 0.03
C LEU A 321 8.91 14.29 0.25
N LEU A 322 9.12 13.02 -0.09
CA LEU A 322 10.37 12.30 0.14
C LEU A 322 11.18 12.19 -1.15
N ASP A 323 12.35 12.83 -1.20
CA ASP A 323 13.35 12.64 -2.27
C ASP A 323 14.06 11.30 -2.08
N ASN A 324 14.90 11.17 -1.04
CA ASN A 324 15.63 9.95 -0.72
C ASN A 324 16.35 9.33 -1.95
N GLY A 325 16.99 10.18 -2.75
CA GLY A 325 17.73 9.78 -3.96
C GLY A 325 16.90 9.72 -5.25
N ARG A 326 15.61 10.08 -5.23
CA ARG A 326 14.74 10.10 -6.40
C ARG A 326 15.14 11.16 -7.41
N ARG A 327 15.57 12.36 -7.00
CA ARG A 327 16.10 13.36 -7.94
C ARG A 327 17.36 12.87 -8.65
N ARG A 328 18.25 12.22 -7.89
CA ARG A 328 19.46 11.60 -8.47
C ARG A 328 19.07 10.55 -9.51
N LEU A 329 18.12 9.66 -9.20
CA LEU A 329 17.63 8.67 -10.16
C LEU A 329 16.90 9.30 -11.36
N ALA A 330 16.16 10.39 -11.16
CA ALA A 330 15.47 11.11 -12.23
C ALA A 330 16.45 11.74 -13.23
N ALA A 331 17.61 12.19 -12.74
CA ALA A 331 18.68 12.75 -13.55
C ALA A 331 19.41 11.69 -14.41
N GLU A 332 19.34 10.40 -14.06
CA GLU A 332 20.03 9.31 -14.73
C GLU A 332 19.31 8.87 -16.02
N PRO A 333 19.78 9.24 -17.22
CA PRO A 333 19.01 9.02 -18.46
C PRO A 333 18.73 7.55 -18.73
N GLN A 334 19.66 6.69 -18.30
CA GLN A 334 19.63 5.25 -18.52
C GLN A 334 18.83 4.48 -17.47
N LEU A 335 18.49 5.08 -16.32
CA LEU A 335 17.89 4.37 -15.18
C LEU A 335 16.60 5.03 -14.66
N ARG A 336 16.33 6.30 -14.98
CA ARG A 336 15.17 7.07 -14.50
C ARG A 336 13.80 6.42 -14.73
N GLN A 337 13.68 5.54 -15.72
CA GLN A 337 12.43 4.80 -15.95
C GLN A 337 12.04 3.91 -14.77
N ALA A 338 12.95 3.58 -13.86
CA ALA A 338 12.62 2.92 -12.60
C ALA A 338 11.61 3.72 -11.75
N LEU A 339 11.61 5.07 -11.85
CA LEU A 339 10.63 5.94 -11.18
C LEU A 339 9.23 5.86 -11.79
N TYR A 340 9.05 5.17 -12.92
CA TYR A 340 7.73 5.02 -13.53
C TYR A 340 6.87 4.00 -12.79
N CYS A 341 7.47 3.21 -11.88
CA CYS A 341 6.82 2.10 -11.21
C CYS A 341 5.59 2.55 -10.41
N LEU A 342 4.47 1.83 -10.59
CA LEU A 342 3.22 2.00 -9.83
C LEU A 342 3.19 1.23 -8.50
N ARG A 343 4.27 0.50 -8.17
CA ARG A 343 4.35 -0.40 -7.00
C ARG A 343 3.30 -1.52 -6.98
N CYS A 344 2.87 -2.00 -8.15
CA CYS A 344 1.81 -3.00 -8.24
C CYS A 344 2.23 -4.43 -7.83
N GLY A 345 3.53 -4.75 -7.77
CA GLY A 345 3.98 -6.11 -7.44
C GLY A 345 3.87 -7.16 -8.56
N ALA A 346 3.31 -6.84 -9.74
CA ALA A 346 3.21 -7.80 -10.85
C ALA A 346 4.55 -8.41 -11.26
N CYS A 347 5.62 -7.59 -11.28
CA CYS A 347 6.97 -8.05 -11.55
C CYS A 347 7.53 -9.00 -10.47
N LEU A 348 7.01 -8.97 -9.25
CA LEU A 348 7.36 -9.90 -8.17
C LEU A 348 6.67 -11.24 -8.39
N ASN A 349 5.37 -11.22 -8.62
CA ASN A 349 4.56 -12.44 -8.78
C ASN A 349 5.04 -13.30 -9.95
N ILE A 350 5.56 -12.70 -11.04
CA ILE A 350 6.11 -13.45 -12.18
C ILE A 350 7.59 -13.83 -12.00
N CYS A 351 8.29 -13.30 -11.00
CA CYS A 351 9.72 -13.50 -10.85
C CYS A 351 10.03 -14.88 -10.25
N PRO A 352 10.81 -15.74 -10.94
CA PRO A 352 11.12 -17.08 -10.43
C PRO A 352 11.93 -17.05 -9.13
N VAL A 353 12.75 -16.02 -8.92
CA VAL A 353 13.54 -15.85 -7.68
C VAL A 353 12.65 -15.43 -6.51
N PHE A 354 11.68 -14.55 -6.75
CA PHE A 354 10.69 -14.21 -5.72
C PHE A 354 9.83 -15.43 -5.38
N GLN A 355 9.40 -16.20 -6.37
CA GLN A 355 8.64 -17.43 -6.16
C GLN A 355 9.40 -18.52 -5.38
N ALA A 356 10.74 -18.47 -5.37
CA ALA A 356 11.56 -19.44 -4.65
C ALA A 356 11.65 -19.19 -3.13
N GLY A 357 11.56 -17.94 -2.67
CA GLY A 357 11.70 -17.62 -1.23
C GLY A 357 11.17 -16.26 -0.76
N GLY A 358 10.31 -15.61 -1.54
CA GLY A 358 9.61 -14.38 -1.14
C GLY A 358 10.50 -13.14 -1.08
N ALA A 359 9.99 -12.07 -0.45
CA ALA A 359 10.71 -10.80 -0.36
C ALA A 359 11.91 -10.85 0.59
N HIS A 360 11.86 -11.73 1.60
CA HIS A 360 12.90 -11.82 2.63
C HIS A 360 14.27 -12.20 2.05
N LEU A 361 14.31 -12.94 0.93
CA LEU A 361 15.54 -13.21 0.17
C LEU A 361 16.29 -11.94 -0.27
N TYR A 362 15.56 -10.86 -0.55
CA TYR A 362 16.15 -9.61 -1.01
C TYR A 362 16.68 -8.76 0.15
N GLY A 363 16.19 -8.96 1.39
CA GLY A 363 16.62 -8.25 2.59
C GLY A 363 16.40 -6.73 2.55
N ARG A 364 15.40 -6.26 1.80
CA ARG A 364 15.12 -4.83 1.58
C ARG A 364 13.63 -4.57 1.56
N THR A 365 13.25 -3.33 1.87
CA THR A 365 11.86 -2.83 1.74
C THR A 365 11.28 -3.08 0.35
N TYR A 366 12.06 -2.84 -0.70
CA TYR A 366 11.66 -3.13 -2.08
C TYR A 366 12.32 -4.43 -2.57
N PRO A 367 11.55 -5.52 -2.76
CA PRO A 367 12.06 -6.74 -3.36
C PRO A 367 12.01 -6.73 -4.90
N GLY A 368 12.59 -7.76 -5.50
CA GLY A 368 12.50 -8.06 -6.94
C GLY A 368 13.15 -7.04 -7.86
N ALA A 369 12.78 -7.09 -9.14
CA ALA A 369 13.43 -6.32 -10.21
C ALA A 369 13.42 -4.81 -9.95
N ILE A 370 12.30 -4.26 -9.48
CA ILE A 370 12.23 -2.83 -9.14
C ILE A 370 13.07 -2.50 -7.90
N GLY A 371 13.11 -3.40 -6.92
CA GLY A 371 13.96 -3.27 -5.73
C GLY A 371 15.43 -3.17 -6.07
N ILE A 372 15.89 -4.03 -6.99
CA ILE A 372 17.27 -3.99 -7.52
C ILE A 372 17.62 -2.61 -8.07
N LEU A 373 16.73 -2.01 -8.86
CA LEU A 373 16.98 -0.71 -9.50
C LEU A 373 17.00 0.45 -8.52
N LEU A 374 16.23 0.35 -7.44
CA LEU A 374 16.09 1.43 -6.45
C LEU A 374 17.10 1.32 -5.31
N ALA A 375 17.61 0.13 -5.02
CA ALA A 375 18.56 -0.10 -3.94
C ALA A 375 19.72 0.91 -3.94
N PRO A 376 20.41 1.23 -5.06
CA PRO A 376 21.51 2.19 -5.07
C PRO A 376 21.10 3.63 -4.72
N TYR A 377 19.81 3.94 -4.72
CA TYR A 377 19.29 5.30 -4.53
C TYR A 377 18.62 5.46 -3.17
N VAL A 378 17.67 4.56 -2.87
CA VAL A 378 16.73 4.67 -1.76
C VAL A 378 17.23 3.91 -0.52
N ALA A 379 18.07 2.87 -0.69
CA ALA A 379 18.62 2.07 0.38
C ALA A 379 19.98 1.45 -0.04
N PRO A 380 21.05 2.27 -0.18
CA PRO A 380 22.31 1.92 -0.87
C PRO A 380 23.24 1.05 -0.02
N VAL A 381 22.72 -0.07 0.44
CA VAL A 381 23.47 -1.04 1.22
C VAL A 381 23.37 -2.36 0.48
N GLY A 382 24.49 -3.08 0.30
CA GLY A 382 24.55 -4.42 -0.33
C GLY A 382 24.15 -4.44 -1.82
N ASP A 383 24.79 -5.29 -2.62
CA ASP A 383 24.42 -5.45 -4.04
C ASP A 383 23.46 -6.65 -4.16
N ILE A 384 22.24 -6.38 -4.62
CA ILE A 384 21.22 -7.41 -4.88
C ILE A 384 20.98 -7.60 -6.39
N ALA A 385 21.78 -6.95 -7.25
CA ALA A 385 21.58 -7.01 -8.68
C ALA A 385 21.74 -8.43 -9.23
N ASP A 386 22.58 -9.26 -8.61
CA ASP A 386 22.85 -10.64 -9.05
C ASP A 386 21.70 -11.62 -8.82
N PHE A 387 20.67 -11.24 -8.05
CA PHE A 387 19.43 -12.02 -7.95
C PHE A 387 18.62 -12.03 -9.27
N CYS A 388 18.84 -11.09 -10.18
CA CYS A 388 18.10 -11.06 -11.46
C CYS A 388 18.58 -12.16 -12.42
N THR A 389 17.68 -13.07 -12.82
CA THR A 389 17.99 -14.10 -13.83
C THR A 389 17.98 -13.59 -15.27
N GLN A 390 17.63 -12.31 -15.50
CA GLN A 390 17.51 -11.70 -16.82
C GLN A 390 16.51 -12.41 -17.75
N CYS A 391 15.46 -13.03 -17.19
CA CYS A 391 14.48 -13.82 -17.95
C CYS A 391 13.45 -13.01 -18.78
N GLY A 392 13.39 -11.68 -18.65
CA GLY A 392 12.45 -10.84 -19.42
C GLY A 392 11.02 -10.72 -18.88
N ALA A 393 10.51 -11.71 -18.15
CA ALA A 393 9.09 -11.79 -17.76
C ALA A 393 8.55 -10.56 -17.01
N CYS A 394 9.38 -9.90 -16.20
CA CYS A 394 9.00 -8.70 -15.47
C CYS A 394 8.70 -7.49 -16.37
N GLU A 395 9.31 -7.39 -17.54
CA GLU A 395 9.04 -6.33 -18.53
C GLU A 395 7.72 -6.57 -19.25
N GLU A 396 7.47 -7.81 -19.67
CA GLU A 396 6.24 -8.23 -20.36
C GLU A 396 5.00 -7.94 -19.50
N ILE A 397 5.06 -8.24 -18.21
CA ILE A 397 3.93 -8.06 -17.30
C ILE A 397 3.75 -6.61 -16.82
N CYS A 398 4.79 -5.76 -16.93
CA CYS A 398 4.80 -4.43 -16.36
C CYS A 398 3.69 -3.54 -16.96
N PRO A 399 2.75 -3.00 -16.15
CA PRO A 399 1.63 -2.19 -16.66
C PRO A 399 2.04 -0.85 -17.25
N VAL A 400 3.28 -0.41 -17.01
CA VAL A 400 3.83 0.86 -17.51
C VAL A 400 5.05 0.64 -18.41
N GLY A 401 5.28 -0.60 -18.85
CA GLY A 401 6.30 -0.92 -19.86
C GLY A 401 7.73 -0.52 -19.47
N ILE A 402 8.12 -0.69 -18.21
CA ILE A 402 9.51 -0.44 -17.78
C ILE A 402 10.38 -1.60 -18.27
N PRO A 403 11.49 -1.35 -18.99
CA PRO A 403 12.40 -2.38 -19.48
C PRO A 403 13.33 -2.86 -18.36
N LEU A 404 12.74 -3.43 -17.31
CA LEU A 404 13.41 -3.81 -16.06
C LEU A 404 14.70 -4.64 -16.27
N PRO A 405 14.73 -5.70 -17.12
CA PRO A 405 15.94 -6.49 -17.34
C PRO A 405 17.09 -5.64 -17.89
N GLU A 406 16.80 -4.81 -18.90
CA GLU A 406 17.78 -3.93 -19.54
C GLU A 406 18.33 -2.88 -18.55
N LEU A 407 17.46 -2.26 -17.76
CA LEU A 407 17.89 -1.32 -16.71
C LEU A 407 18.80 -2.02 -15.68
N ILE A 408 18.46 -3.25 -15.27
CA ILE A 408 19.28 -4.03 -14.32
C ILE A 408 20.62 -4.41 -14.97
N ARG A 409 20.64 -4.73 -16.26
CA ARG A 409 21.87 -5.02 -17.00
C ARG A 409 22.79 -3.79 -17.02
N ARG A 410 22.25 -2.59 -17.23
CA ARG A 410 23.00 -1.33 -17.15
C ARG A 410 23.52 -1.06 -15.75
N LEU A 411 22.67 -1.24 -14.73
CA LEU A 411 23.08 -1.12 -13.33
C LEU A 411 24.22 -2.09 -12.99
N ARG A 412 24.11 -3.35 -13.43
CA ARG A 412 25.18 -4.34 -13.29
C ARG A 412 26.44 -3.83 -13.96
N ALA A 413 26.38 -3.37 -15.22
CA ALA A 413 27.55 -2.89 -15.95
C ALA A 413 28.26 -1.72 -15.25
N ALA A 414 27.50 -0.84 -14.60
CA ALA A 414 28.03 0.26 -13.79
C ALA A 414 28.62 -0.22 -12.43
N SER A 415 28.16 -1.35 -11.90
CA SER A 415 28.68 -1.91 -10.63
C SER A 415 30.15 -2.31 -10.76
N ARG A 416 31.01 -1.75 -9.90
CA ARG A 416 32.47 -2.01 -9.91
C ARG A 416 32.88 -3.26 -9.12
N ARG A 417 31.93 -3.94 -8.48
CA ARG A 417 32.17 -4.87 -7.36
C ARG A 417 32.84 -6.20 -7.73
N CYS A 418 32.66 -6.69 -8.96
CA CYS A 418 33.22 -7.96 -9.40
C CYS A 418 33.67 -7.93 -10.87
N ARG A 419 34.67 -7.14 -11.26
CA ARG A 419 35.26 -7.27 -12.61
C ARG A 419 35.71 -8.71 -12.89
N ALA A 420 36.37 -9.36 -11.94
CA ALA A 420 36.85 -10.74 -12.07
C ALA A 420 35.70 -11.77 -12.17
N GLY A 421 34.69 -11.71 -11.30
CA GLY A 421 33.52 -12.58 -11.36
C GLY A 421 32.67 -12.39 -12.62
N ARG A 422 32.62 -11.16 -13.13
CA ARG A 422 31.94 -10.81 -14.39
C ARG A 422 32.68 -11.31 -15.62
N LEU A 423 34.01 -11.27 -15.62
CA LEU A 423 34.83 -11.88 -16.68
C LEU A 423 34.67 -13.41 -16.68
N LEU A 424 34.62 -14.03 -15.48
CA LEU A 424 34.36 -15.46 -15.33
C LEU A 424 32.96 -15.85 -15.83
N SER A 425 31.92 -15.08 -15.48
CA SER A 425 30.55 -15.35 -15.94
C SER A 425 30.36 -15.08 -17.43
N GLN A 426 31.00 -14.06 -17.99
CA GLN A 426 31.05 -13.83 -19.44
C GLN A 426 31.76 -14.98 -20.16
N GLY A 427 32.90 -15.44 -19.65
CA GLY A 427 33.60 -16.61 -20.18
C GLY A 427 32.75 -17.89 -20.11
N ALA A 428 32.06 -18.11 -18.98
CA ALA A 428 31.11 -19.21 -18.84
C ALA A 428 29.93 -19.09 -19.82
N GLY A 429 29.41 -17.89 -20.04
CA GLY A 429 28.35 -17.60 -21.01
C GLY A 429 28.77 -17.96 -22.44
N VAL A 430 30.00 -17.62 -22.85
CA VAL A 430 30.56 -18.02 -24.15
C VAL A 430 30.66 -19.55 -24.25
N VAL A 431 31.11 -20.23 -23.20
CA VAL A 431 31.20 -21.70 -23.16
C VAL A 431 29.82 -22.35 -23.30
N VAL A 432 28.82 -21.88 -22.56
CA VAL A 432 27.45 -22.40 -22.59
C VAL A 432 26.75 -22.11 -23.91
N ALA A 433 26.97 -20.93 -24.51
CA ALA A 433 26.41 -20.56 -25.81
C ALA A 433 26.96 -21.39 -26.98
N HIS A 434 28.07 -22.13 -26.80
CA HIS A 434 28.69 -22.97 -27.82
C HIS A 434 28.63 -24.47 -27.43
N PRO A 435 27.64 -25.23 -27.93
CA PRO A 435 27.38 -26.61 -27.50
C PRO A 435 28.56 -27.59 -27.66
N ARG A 436 29.46 -27.33 -28.61
CA ARG A 436 30.69 -28.13 -28.83
C ARG A 436 31.78 -27.82 -27.79
N LEU A 437 31.90 -26.55 -27.41
CA LEU A 437 32.86 -26.09 -26.41
C LEU A 437 32.44 -26.54 -25.01
N TYR A 438 31.15 -26.39 -24.68
CA TYR A 438 30.58 -26.92 -23.45
C TYR A 438 30.85 -28.43 -23.28
N ARG A 439 30.52 -29.25 -24.29
CA ARG A 439 30.74 -30.71 -24.24
C ARG A 439 32.21 -31.12 -24.10
N ARG A 440 33.14 -30.36 -24.71
CA ARG A 440 34.58 -30.59 -24.56
C ARG A 440 35.08 -30.25 -23.16
N LEU A 441 34.56 -29.17 -22.58
CA LEU A 441 34.98 -28.68 -21.27
C LEU A 441 34.26 -29.34 -20.10
N GLU A 442 33.10 -29.97 -20.33
CA GLU A 442 32.27 -30.59 -19.29
C GLU A 442 32.99 -31.68 -18.49
N ARG A 443 33.65 -32.64 -19.18
CA ARG A 443 34.35 -33.75 -18.53
C ARG A 443 35.52 -33.28 -17.65
N PRO A 444 36.43 -32.39 -18.10
CA PRO A 444 37.48 -31.86 -17.23
C PRO A 444 36.92 -30.95 -16.13
N LEU A 445 35.89 -30.12 -16.38
CA LEU A 445 35.27 -29.29 -15.34
C LEU A 445 34.67 -30.15 -14.22
N ARG A 446 33.94 -31.23 -14.54
CA ARG A 446 33.36 -32.14 -13.53
C ARG A 446 34.43 -32.79 -12.67
N ARG A 447 35.61 -33.10 -13.23
CA ARG A 447 36.75 -33.63 -12.47
C ARG A 447 37.38 -32.55 -11.59
N LEU A 448 37.53 -31.33 -12.12
CA LEU A 448 38.04 -30.16 -11.40
C LEU A 448 37.15 -29.76 -10.22
N VAL A 449 35.83 -29.78 -10.38
CA VAL A 449 34.85 -29.48 -9.32
C VAL A 449 34.87 -30.55 -8.22
N ARG A 450 35.13 -31.82 -8.57
CA ARG A 450 35.32 -32.90 -7.57
C ARG A 450 36.64 -32.79 -6.80
N LEU A 451 37.64 -32.14 -7.39
CA LEU A 451 38.96 -31.93 -6.80
C LEU A 451 39.06 -30.58 -6.05
N ALA A 452 38.14 -29.65 -6.31
CA ALA A 452 38.09 -28.39 -5.61
C ALA A 452 37.50 -28.62 -4.20
N PRO A 453 38.28 -28.45 -3.12
CA PRO A 453 37.78 -28.66 -1.78
C PRO A 453 36.65 -27.67 -1.46
N HIS A 454 35.98 -27.87 -0.31
CA HIS A 454 35.07 -26.91 0.34
C HIS A 454 35.69 -25.52 0.66
N THR A 455 36.78 -25.13 -0.01
CA THR A 455 37.48 -23.85 0.05
C THR A 455 36.98 -22.82 -0.98
N LEU A 456 36.27 -23.24 -2.04
CA LEU A 456 35.60 -22.30 -2.97
C LEU A 456 34.54 -21.43 -2.27
N SER A 457 33.87 -21.97 -1.23
CA SER A 457 32.94 -21.23 -0.38
C SER A 457 33.63 -20.24 0.58
N ARG A 458 34.97 -20.19 0.61
CA ARG A 458 35.77 -19.22 1.38
C ARG A 458 36.38 -18.12 0.50
N LEU A 459 36.20 -18.16 -0.82
CA LEU A 459 36.68 -17.10 -1.71
C LEU A 459 35.83 -15.82 -1.53
N PRO A 460 36.45 -14.63 -1.46
CA PRO A 460 35.72 -13.38 -1.39
C PRO A 460 34.82 -13.24 -2.63
N GLY A 461 33.50 -13.17 -2.42
CA GLY A 461 32.50 -13.11 -3.49
C GLY A 461 31.67 -14.39 -3.70
N PHE A 462 32.10 -15.53 -3.14
CA PHE A 462 31.32 -16.78 -3.09
C PHE A 462 31.04 -17.27 -1.66
N ALA A 463 31.71 -16.69 -0.66
CA ALA A 463 31.30 -16.85 0.73
C ALA A 463 29.93 -16.19 0.96
N PRO A 464 28.96 -16.85 1.62
CA PRO A 464 27.79 -16.18 2.13
C PRO A 464 28.27 -15.27 3.26
N ALA A 465 28.65 -14.04 2.92
CA ALA A 465 28.82 -12.98 3.89
C ALA A 465 27.42 -12.52 4.34
N SER A 466 26.62 -13.44 4.89
CA SER A 466 25.52 -13.17 5.80
C SER A 466 26.06 -12.93 7.21
N ARG A 467 27.20 -12.24 7.34
CA ARG A 467 27.50 -11.56 8.60
C ARG A 467 26.46 -10.45 8.72
N SER A 468 25.64 -10.56 9.76
CA SER A 468 24.51 -9.69 10.08
C SER A 468 24.78 -8.25 9.67
N PHE A 469 24.05 -7.86 8.63
CA PHE A 469 24.07 -6.57 7.99
C PHE A 469 23.73 -5.39 8.93
N HIS A 470 23.21 -5.71 10.12
CA HIS A 470 22.98 -4.76 11.21
C HIS A 470 24.26 -4.17 11.83
N GLN A 471 25.42 -4.84 11.74
CA GLN A 471 26.63 -4.38 12.44
C GLN A 471 27.43 -3.31 11.68
N THR A 472 27.42 -3.30 10.36
CA THR A 472 28.29 -2.40 9.57
C THR A 472 27.73 -0.97 9.46
N LEU A 473 26.47 -0.74 9.86
CA LEU A 473 25.86 0.61 9.90
C LEU A 473 26.37 1.49 11.06
N LEU A 474 27.16 0.95 11.99
CA LEU A 474 27.71 1.70 13.11
C LEU A 474 29.14 2.23 12.85
N GLU A 475 29.79 1.82 11.76
CA GLU A 475 31.20 2.12 11.53
C GLU A 475 31.41 2.60 10.09
N ASP A 476 31.58 3.92 9.94
CA ASP A 476 32.30 4.63 8.87
C ASP A 476 31.48 5.45 7.82
N PRO A 477 31.46 6.81 7.90
CA PRO A 477 30.62 7.69 7.06
C PRO A 477 31.29 8.33 5.82
N THR A 478 32.50 7.96 5.38
CA THR A 478 33.22 8.80 4.39
C THR A 478 33.93 8.03 3.28
N ALA A 479 33.34 7.99 2.07
CA ALA A 479 34.10 7.87 0.82
C ALA A 479 33.24 8.15 -0.43
N THR A 480 33.23 9.40 -0.89
CA THR A 480 32.83 9.80 -2.26
C THR A 480 34.09 10.24 -3.02
N GLY A 481 34.24 9.85 -4.28
CA GLY A 481 35.39 10.22 -5.12
C GLY A 481 35.11 9.97 -6.59
N GLY A 482 35.21 11.05 -7.38
CA GLY A 482 34.78 11.16 -8.77
C GLY A 482 35.73 10.56 -9.82
N GLY A 483 35.34 10.68 -11.09
CA GLY A 483 36.16 10.27 -12.23
C GLY A 483 35.40 10.32 -13.55
N GLU A 484 35.59 11.41 -14.29
CA GLU A 484 35.05 11.72 -15.62
C GLU A 484 35.71 10.92 -16.75
N GLY A 485 35.02 10.75 -17.88
CA GLY A 485 35.57 10.21 -19.12
C GLY A 485 34.56 10.27 -20.27
N GLY A 486 34.89 11.06 -21.30
CA GLY A 486 34.03 11.50 -22.41
C GLY A 486 33.62 10.46 -23.48
N PRO A 487 32.90 10.90 -24.52
CA PRO A 487 31.92 10.09 -25.25
C PRO A 487 32.50 9.42 -26.51
N GLY A 488 32.24 8.12 -26.66
CA GLY A 488 32.45 7.39 -27.92
C GLY A 488 31.14 7.30 -28.71
N ARG A 489 31.11 7.91 -29.91
CA ARG A 489 30.05 7.78 -30.91
C ARG A 489 29.92 6.31 -31.38
N PHE A 490 28.69 5.84 -31.51
CA PHE A 490 28.34 4.60 -32.22
C PHE A 490 27.29 4.91 -33.31
N PRO A 491 27.21 4.07 -34.36
CA PRO A 491 26.61 4.42 -35.63
C PRO A 491 25.09 4.33 -35.65
N ASP A 492 24.54 5.07 -36.61
CA ASP A 492 23.14 5.26 -36.95
C ASP A 492 22.44 3.93 -37.29
N LEU A 493 21.34 3.62 -36.57
CA LEU A 493 20.43 2.55 -36.93
C LEU A 493 19.08 3.19 -37.25
N GLY A 494 18.82 3.29 -38.55
CA GLY A 494 17.61 3.85 -39.13
C GLY A 494 16.32 3.10 -38.75
N PRO A 495 15.15 3.65 -39.16
CA PRO A 495 13.86 3.22 -38.68
C PRO A 495 13.46 1.88 -39.31
N MET A 496 13.19 0.88 -38.47
CA MET A 496 12.56 -0.36 -38.93
C MET A 496 11.05 -0.13 -39.08
N ALA A 497 10.64 -0.01 -40.35
CA ALA A 497 9.25 -0.01 -40.79
C ALA A 497 8.60 -1.38 -40.52
N GLY A 498 7.30 -1.35 -40.20
CA GLY A 498 6.54 -2.50 -39.73
C GLY A 498 6.06 -3.45 -40.80
N GLU A 499 5.61 -4.62 -40.34
CA GLU A 499 4.73 -5.50 -41.09
C GLU A 499 3.42 -5.68 -40.31
N GLY A 500 2.32 -5.43 -41.02
CA GLY A 500 0.98 -5.37 -40.48
C GLY A 500 0.45 -6.73 -40.04
N ARG A 501 -0.20 -6.73 -38.88
CA ARG A 501 -1.17 -7.77 -38.51
C ARG A 501 -2.57 -7.17 -38.61
N SER A 502 -3.35 -7.77 -39.49
CA SER A 502 -4.77 -7.50 -39.70
C SER A 502 -5.55 -7.63 -38.38
N PRO A 503 -6.49 -6.72 -38.07
CA PRO A 503 -7.23 -6.78 -36.82
C PRO A 503 -8.20 -7.96 -36.82
N VAL A 504 -7.97 -8.91 -35.91
CA VAL A 504 -8.96 -9.93 -35.56
C VAL A 504 -10.21 -9.19 -35.06
N LYS A 505 -11.31 -9.29 -35.80
CA LYS A 505 -12.62 -8.75 -35.40
C LYS A 505 -13.10 -9.49 -34.15
N THR A 506 -12.86 -8.92 -32.98
CA THR A 506 -13.52 -9.34 -31.74
C THR A 506 -14.96 -8.82 -31.78
N PRO A 507 -15.99 -9.65 -31.56
CA PRO A 507 -17.37 -9.17 -31.52
C PRO A 507 -17.50 -8.14 -30.39
N ALA A 508 -18.16 -7.02 -30.70
CA ALA A 508 -18.43 -5.95 -29.74
C ALA A 508 -19.27 -6.50 -28.58
N ARG A 509 -18.62 -6.88 -27.46
CA ARG A 509 -19.32 -7.15 -26.20
C ARG A 509 -20.05 -5.86 -25.81
N ALA A 510 -21.36 -5.96 -25.58
CA ALA A 510 -22.17 -4.86 -25.05
C ALA A 510 -21.49 -4.25 -23.81
N ALA A 511 -21.53 -2.92 -23.68
CA ALA A 511 -20.96 -2.23 -22.53
C ALA A 511 -21.56 -2.83 -21.24
N PRO A 512 -20.73 -3.31 -20.29
CA PRO A 512 -21.21 -3.98 -19.09
C PRO A 512 -22.06 -3.03 -18.24
N SER A 513 -23.18 -3.55 -17.73
CA SER A 513 -24.07 -2.79 -16.87
C SER A 513 -23.42 -2.54 -15.49
N LEU A 514 -23.80 -1.44 -14.85
CA LEU A 514 -23.39 -1.12 -13.48
C LEU A 514 -23.70 -2.29 -12.51
N SER A 515 -24.82 -2.99 -12.69
CA SER A 515 -25.22 -4.15 -11.87
C SER A 515 -24.15 -5.23 -11.86
N ARG A 516 -23.71 -5.65 -13.05
CA ARG A 516 -22.71 -6.71 -13.20
C ARG A 516 -21.41 -6.33 -12.51
N ARG A 517 -20.99 -5.05 -12.60
CA ARG A 517 -19.75 -4.60 -11.96
C ARG A 517 -19.84 -4.57 -10.44
N LEU A 518 -20.99 -4.16 -9.90
CA LEU A 518 -21.23 -4.20 -8.46
C LEU A 518 -21.28 -5.64 -7.95
N GLU A 519 -21.93 -6.55 -8.68
CA GLU A 519 -21.97 -7.98 -8.34
C GLU A 519 -20.57 -8.63 -8.37
N GLU A 520 -19.76 -8.34 -9.40
CA GLU A 520 -18.33 -8.72 -9.47
C GLU A 520 -17.56 -8.26 -8.22
N ALA A 521 -17.98 -7.14 -7.62
CA ALA A 521 -17.40 -6.56 -6.42
C ALA A 521 -18.18 -6.90 -5.13
N SER A 522 -19.12 -7.85 -5.14
CA SER A 522 -19.95 -8.22 -3.97
C SER A 522 -20.83 -7.10 -3.39
N GLY A 523 -21.12 -6.07 -4.20
CA GLY A 523 -22.16 -5.08 -3.92
C GLY A 523 -23.49 -5.50 -4.55
N THR A 524 -24.58 -4.85 -4.14
CA THR A 524 -25.92 -5.08 -4.71
C THR A 524 -26.47 -3.82 -5.33
N LEU A 525 -27.21 -3.93 -6.44
CA LEU A 525 -27.88 -2.81 -7.10
C LEU A 525 -29.40 -2.94 -6.98
N HIS A 526 -30.05 -1.86 -6.54
CA HIS A 526 -31.50 -1.72 -6.49
C HIS A 526 -31.91 -0.58 -7.41
N ARG A 527 -33.02 -0.74 -8.13
CA ARG A 527 -33.61 0.31 -8.97
C ARG A 527 -34.96 0.63 -8.39
N LEU A 528 -35.08 1.80 -7.79
CA LEU A 528 -36.28 2.23 -7.09
C LEU A 528 -36.89 3.44 -7.77
N ALA A 529 -38.22 3.51 -7.76
CA ALA A 529 -38.98 4.62 -8.32
C ALA A 529 -39.16 5.77 -7.33
N SER A 530 -39.18 5.46 -6.02
CA SER A 530 -39.50 6.46 -4.99
C SER A 530 -38.75 6.27 -3.67
N LEU A 531 -38.86 7.26 -2.77
CA LEU A 531 -38.26 7.19 -1.43
C LEU A 531 -39.03 6.24 -0.49
N GLU A 532 -40.29 5.97 -0.77
CA GLU A 532 -41.11 4.98 -0.05
C GLU A 532 -40.57 3.57 -0.28
N GLU A 533 -40.23 3.22 -1.53
CA GLU A 533 -39.58 1.94 -1.84
C GLU A 533 -38.19 1.83 -1.17
N LEU A 534 -37.46 2.95 -1.07
CA LEU A 534 -36.20 2.99 -0.33
C LEU A 534 -36.44 2.74 1.17
N ALA A 535 -37.46 3.36 1.75
CA ALA A 535 -37.83 3.13 3.15
C ALA A 535 -38.19 1.65 3.40
N GLU A 536 -38.90 1.00 2.48
CA GLU A 536 -39.21 -0.43 2.57
C GLU A 536 -37.96 -1.32 2.51
N LEU A 537 -37.02 -1.01 1.61
CA LEU A 537 -35.72 -1.69 1.55
C LEU A 537 -34.96 -1.54 2.87
N VAL A 538 -34.97 -0.33 3.45
CA VAL A 538 -34.32 -0.03 4.74
C VAL A 538 -35.00 -0.77 5.89
N VAL A 539 -36.33 -0.90 5.91
CA VAL A 539 -37.04 -1.66 6.95
C VAL A 539 -36.73 -3.15 6.87
N GLN A 540 -36.68 -3.72 5.65
CA GLN A 540 -36.42 -5.14 5.46
C GLN A 540 -35.00 -5.54 5.84
N ARG A 541 -34.04 -4.64 5.64
CA ARG A 541 -32.60 -4.95 5.77
C ARG A 541 -31.95 -4.29 6.96
N GLY A 542 -32.35 -3.07 7.29
CA GLY A 542 -31.74 -2.16 8.25
C GLY A 542 -32.07 -2.50 9.70
N ARG A 543 -31.11 -2.24 10.58
CA ARG A 543 -31.32 -2.19 12.03
C ARG A 543 -30.96 -0.80 12.52
N GLU A 544 -31.55 -0.39 13.63
CA GLU A 544 -31.13 0.85 14.28
C GLU A 544 -29.74 0.71 14.90
N PRO A 545 -28.93 1.78 14.93
CA PRO A 545 -29.28 3.14 14.48
C PRO A 545 -29.02 3.38 12.97
N LEU A 546 -29.97 4.11 12.35
CA LEU A 546 -29.95 4.52 10.95
C LEU A 546 -29.53 5.99 10.82
N VAL A 547 -28.56 6.28 9.96
CA VAL A 547 -28.14 7.67 9.70
C VAL A 547 -28.31 7.98 8.21
N ALA A 548 -28.97 9.08 7.88
CA ALA A 548 -29.11 9.54 6.50
C ALA A 548 -28.49 10.93 6.33
N ALA A 549 -27.74 11.13 5.25
CA ALA A 549 -27.15 12.43 4.92
C ALA A 549 -28.13 13.29 4.09
N SER A 550 -28.07 14.62 4.27
CA SER A 550 -28.81 15.58 3.45
C SER A 550 -28.46 15.45 1.95
N PRO A 551 -29.42 15.61 1.01
CA PRO A 551 -30.82 16.01 1.19
C PRO A 551 -31.78 14.85 1.54
N LEU A 552 -31.32 13.60 1.63
CA LEU A 552 -32.21 12.46 1.88
C LEU A 552 -32.79 12.47 3.30
N ALA A 553 -32.11 13.10 4.25
CA ALA A 553 -32.43 13.03 5.67
C ALA A 553 -33.91 13.31 5.99
N SER A 554 -34.45 14.48 5.66
CA SER A 554 -35.81 14.86 6.06
C SER A 554 -36.90 14.02 5.36
N PRO A 555 -36.90 13.86 4.02
CA PRO A 555 -37.92 13.07 3.34
C PRO A 555 -37.88 11.59 3.72
N LEU A 556 -36.69 11.04 3.91
CA LEU A 556 -36.53 9.64 4.31
C LEU A 556 -36.91 9.42 5.79
N GLN A 557 -36.65 10.41 6.66
CA GLN A 557 -37.10 10.39 8.04
C GLN A 557 -38.62 10.35 8.13
N GLU A 558 -39.34 11.14 7.34
CA GLU A 558 -40.80 11.10 7.28
C GLU A 558 -41.31 9.72 6.84
N ALA A 559 -40.75 9.18 5.75
CA ALA A 559 -41.11 7.86 5.23
C ALA A 559 -40.84 6.71 6.22
N LEU A 560 -39.73 6.76 6.97
CA LEU A 560 -39.34 5.74 7.94
C LEU A 560 -40.03 5.89 9.30
N SER A 561 -40.34 7.11 9.73
CA SER A 561 -41.05 7.36 11.00
C SER A 561 -42.47 6.78 10.97
N SER A 562 -43.14 6.84 9.81
CA SER A 562 -44.44 6.16 9.61
C SER A 562 -44.39 4.64 9.79
N ARG A 563 -43.19 4.05 9.77
CA ARG A 563 -42.92 2.61 9.91
C ARG A 563 -42.20 2.27 11.23
N GLY A 564 -42.14 3.22 12.17
CA GLY A 564 -41.60 3.02 13.52
C GLY A 564 -40.08 3.03 13.64
N LEU A 565 -39.36 3.54 12.63
CA LEU A 565 -37.89 3.65 12.67
C LEU A 565 -37.44 5.11 12.83
N THR A 566 -36.36 5.30 13.58
CA THR A 566 -35.73 6.59 13.81
C THR A 566 -34.55 6.80 12.86
N VAL A 567 -34.58 7.90 12.10
CA VAL A 567 -33.47 8.33 11.24
C VAL A 567 -32.76 9.51 11.87
N TRP A 568 -31.43 9.40 11.99
CA TRP A 568 -30.58 10.45 12.48
C TRP A 568 -29.88 11.17 11.32
N THR A 569 -29.49 12.41 11.54
CA THR A 569 -28.51 13.08 10.67
C THR A 569 -27.10 12.84 11.20
N PRO A 570 -26.05 12.97 10.36
CA PRO A 570 -24.67 12.84 10.83
C PRO A 570 -24.31 13.79 11.99
N GLU A 571 -24.96 14.95 12.06
CA GLU A 571 -24.73 16.00 13.06
C GLU A 571 -25.48 15.74 14.36
N THR A 572 -26.64 15.07 14.29
CA THR A 572 -27.52 14.82 15.44
C THR A 572 -27.32 13.45 16.05
N PHE A 573 -26.66 12.53 15.36
CA PHE A 573 -26.43 11.18 15.85
C PHE A 573 -25.45 11.18 17.04
N PRO A 574 -25.87 10.71 18.24
CA PRO A 574 -25.03 10.73 19.42
C PRO A 574 -24.01 9.58 19.46
N GLY A 575 -24.19 8.56 18.61
CA GLY A 575 -23.36 7.37 18.60
C GLY A 575 -22.07 7.54 17.80
N ALA A 576 -21.08 6.72 18.14
CA ALA A 576 -19.83 6.66 17.39
C ALA A 576 -19.92 5.77 16.14
N GLU A 577 -20.89 4.85 16.10
CA GLU A 577 -21.10 3.88 15.00
C GLU A 577 -22.59 3.72 14.71
N ALA A 578 -22.93 3.74 13.42
CA ALA A 578 -24.25 3.41 12.93
C ALA A 578 -24.26 2.01 12.30
N ASP A 579 -25.36 1.28 12.45
CA ASP A 579 -25.51 -0.01 11.76
C ASP A 579 -25.60 0.21 10.25
N THR A 580 -26.48 1.14 9.85
CA THR A 580 -26.67 1.51 8.45
C THR A 580 -26.53 3.02 8.27
N VAL A 581 -25.70 3.42 7.30
CA VAL A 581 -25.57 4.81 6.85
C VAL A 581 -26.01 4.93 5.41
N ILE A 582 -26.87 5.91 5.14
CA ILE A 582 -27.49 6.18 3.85
C ILE A 582 -26.91 7.48 3.29
N LEU A 583 -26.27 7.40 2.13
CA LEU A 583 -25.47 8.47 1.55
C LEU A 583 -25.96 8.82 0.15
N SER A 584 -26.06 10.12 -0.12
CA SER A 584 -26.27 10.65 -1.47
C SER A 584 -24.98 10.59 -2.27
N ALA A 585 -25.05 10.05 -3.48
CA ALA A 585 -23.91 9.96 -4.40
C ALA A 585 -24.00 11.02 -5.50
N LEU A 586 -22.85 11.49 -5.98
CA LEU A 586 -22.75 12.37 -7.16
C LEU A 586 -23.17 11.65 -8.45
N GLY A 587 -22.98 10.32 -8.48
CA GLY A 587 -23.25 9.45 -9.61
C GLY A 587 -22.53 8.11 -9.46
N ALA A 588 -22.64 7.28 -10.50
CA ALA A 588 -21.96 5.99 -10.57
C ALA A 588 -21.26 5.80 -11.92
N VAL A 589 -20.05 5.25 -11.86
CA VAL A 589 -19.21 4.88 -12.99
C VAL A 589 -19.48 3.41 -13.33
N ALA A 590 -20.34 3.20 -14.33
CA ALA A 590 -20.78 1.86 -14.75
C ALA A 590 -19.63 0.97 -15.20
N GLU A 591 -18.57 1.55 -15.78
CA GLU A 591 -17.44 0.81 -16.34
C GLU A 591 -16.69 -0.04 -15.30
N VAL A 592 -16.51 0.51 -14.10
CA VAL A 592 -15.75 -0.10 -12.99
C VAL A 592 -16.62 -0.42 -11.77
N GLY A 593 -17.92 -0.12 -11.81
CA GLY A 593 -18.84 -0.37 -10.71
C GLY A 593 -18.67 0.56 -9.53
N ALA A 594 -18.20 1.79 -9.73
CA ALA A 594 -17.89 2.71 -8.62
C ALA A 594 -19.02 3.71 -8.39
N VAL A 595 -19.36 3.99 -7.13
CA VAL A 595 -20.31 5.04 -6.71
C VAL A 595 -19.57 6.14 -5.97
N LEU A 596 -19.81 7.39 -6.36
CA LEU A 596 -19.02 8.55 -5.96
C LEU A 596 -19.67 9.26 -4.78
N ILE A 597 -19.04 9.20 -3.61
CA ILE A 597 -19.57 9.75 -2.35
C ILE A 597 -18.76 10.98 -1.95
N PRO A 598 -19.36 12.19 -1.98
CA PRO A 598 -18.74 13.39 -1.45
C PRO A 598 -18.89 13.41 0.07
N HIS A 599 -17.82 13.77 0.79
CA HIS A 599 -17.88 13.93 2.23
C HIS A 599 -17.89 15.40 2.62
N CYS A 600 -19.09 15.93 2.89
CA CYS A 600 -19.36 17.31 3.29
C CYS A 600 -19.16 17.57 4.79
N GLY A 601 -18.06 17.10 5.37
CA GLY A 601 -17.72 17.36 6.76
C GLY A 601 -17.26 16.14 7.56
N HIS A 602 -16.76 16.41 8.76
CA HIS A 602 -16.09 15.41 9.59
C HIS A 602 -17.08 14.35 10.13
N SER A 603 -18.29 14.71 10.56
CA SER A 603 -19.27 13.74 11.07
C SER A 603 -19.68 12.70 10.01
N LEU A 604 -19.95 13.15 8.79
CA LEU A 604 -20.28 12.26 7.68
C LEU A 604 -19.13 11.30 7.36
N THR A 605 -17.91 11.82 7.30
CA THR A 605 -16.71 11.01 7.02
C THR A 605 -16.52 9.94 8.11
N ARG A 606 -16.67 10.32 9.38
CA ARG A 606 -16.55 9.41 10.53
C ARG A 606 -17.57 8.27 10.46
N LEU A 607 -18.83 8.59 10.19
CA LEU A 607 -19.91 7.61 10.20
C LEU A 607 -19.83 6.67 8.98
N ALA A 608 -19.55 7.21 7.79
CA ALA A 608 -19.41 6.40 6.59
C ALA A 608 -18.27 5.38 6.70
N ALA A 609 -17.14 5.77 7.29
CA ALA A 609 -15.98 4.90 7.46
C ALA A 609 -16.21 3.77 8.48
N ARG A 610 -17.21 3.90 9.35
CA ARG A 610 -17.47 2.97 10.47
C ARG A 610 -18.78 2.22 10.37
N ALA A 611 -19.62 2.56 9.39
CA ALA A 611 -20.89 1.92 9.14
C ALA A 611 -20.69 0.43 8.84
N ARG A 612 -21.53 -0.43 9.41
CA ARG A 612 -21.55 -1.85 9.04
C ARG A 612 -22.14 -2.03 7.64
N ARG A 613 -23.18 -1.26 7.31
CA ARG A 613 -23.82 -1.20 6.00
C ARG A 613 -23.83 0.21 5.46
N LEU A 614 -23.49 0.35 4.18
CA LEU A 614 -23.73 1.57 3.42
C LEU A 614 -24.84 1.36 2.39
N ILE A 615 -25.78 2.30 2.36
CA ILE A 615 -26.75 2.43 1.27
C ILE A 615 -26.39 3.68 0.49
N LEU A 616 -25.95 3.51 -0.75
CA LEU A 616 -25.46 4.57 -1.61
C LEU A 616 -26.52 4.91 -2.66
N VAL A 617 -27.18 6.04 -2.48
CA VAL A 617 -28.28 6.48 -3.35
C VAL A 617 -27.72 7.39 -4.44
N ALA A 618 -27.73 6.91 -5.68
CA ALA A 618 -27.27 7.64 -6.85
C ALA A 618 -28.46 8.03 -7.76
N PRO A 619 -28.42 9.22 -8.40
CA PRO A 619 -29.40 9.56 -9.42
C PRO A 619 -29.31 8.58 -10.60
N ALA A 620 -30.43 8.00 -11.00
CA ALA A 620 -30.46 7.06 -12.14
C ALA A 620 -29.88 7.69 -13.42
N ALA A 621 -30.12 8.98 -13.64
CA ALA A 621 -29.60 9.75 -14.78
C ALA A 621 -28.06 9.86 -14.80
N ARG A 622 -27.38 9.73 -13.65
CA ARG A 622 -25.92 9.78 -13.51
C ARG A 622 -25.32 8.42 -13.15
N SER A 623 -25.95 7.32 -13.54
CA SER A 623 -25.52 5.95 -13.20
C SER A 623 -24.65 5.26 -14.26
N HIS A 624 -24.46 5.90 -15.42
CA HIS A 624 -23.76 5.35 -16.59
C HIS A 624 -22.48 6.13 -16.95
N LEU A 625 -21.80 6.69 -15.94
CA LEU A 625 -20.60 7.50 -16.18
C LEU A 625 -19.43 6.62 -16.67
N SER A 626 -18.61 7.17 -17.56
CA SER A 626 -17.27 6.64 -17.83
C SER A 626 -16.31 6.98 -16.70
N LEU A 627 -15.16 6.29 -16.62
CA LEU A 627 -14.14 6.59 -15.62
C LEU A 627 -13.68 8.05 -15.68
N ARG A 628 -13.52 8.59 -16.90
CA ARG A 628 -13.16 9.99 -17.15
C ARG A 628 -14.21 10.97 -16.64
N GLN A 629 -15.49 10.69 -16.88
CA GLN A 629 -16.59 11.53 -16.39
C GLN A 629 -16.67 11.49 -14.85
N GLY A 630 -16.46 10.33 -14.23
CA GLY A 630 -16.38 10.22 -12.77
C GLY A 630 -15.24 11.05 -12.19
N LEU A 631 -14.06 11.02 -12.80
CA LEU A 631 -12.90 11.85 -12.39
C LEU A 631 -13.20 13.34 -12.52
N ALA A 632 -13.88 13.76 -13.59
CA ALA A 632 -14.29 15.15 -13.77
C ALA A 632 -15.29 15.61 -12.69
N LEU A 633 -16.31 14.79 -12.37
CA LEU A 633 -17.25 15.08 -11.28
C LEU A 633 -16.56 15.15 -9.91
N THR A 634 -15.59 14.26 -9.67
CA THR A 634 -14.79 14.26 -8.45
C THR A 634 -13.95 15.53 -8.33
N GLY A 635 -13.34 15.98 -9.44
CA GLY A 635 -12.60 17.23 -9.49
C GLY A 635 -13.48 18.46 -9.25
N GLY A 636 -14.72 18.45 -9.76
CA GLY A 636 -15.68 19.54 -9.61
C GLY A 636 -16.40 19.61 -8.27
N ALA A 637 -16.43 18.52 -7.49
CA ALA A 637 -17.12 18.49 -6.20
C ALA A 637 -16.47 19.43 -5.18
N ASP A 638 -17.29 20.22 -4.47
CA ASP A 638 -16.83 21.05 -3.34
C ASP A 638 -16.68 20.23 -2.05
N ALA A 639 -15.97 19.10 -2.13
CA ALA A 639 -15.68 18.23 -1.00
C ALA A 639 -14.17 18.12 -0.77
N SER A 640 -13.77 18.11 0.49
CA SER A 640 -12.37 17.85 0.91
C SER A 640 -11.95 16.41 0.62
N LEU A 641 -12.90 15.48 0.72
CA LEU A 641 -12.75 14.07 0.44
C LEU A 641 -13.92 13.59 -0.43
N VAL A 642 -13.60 12.93 -1.53
CA VAL A 642 -14.55 12.11 -2.29
C VAL A 642 -14.07 10.67 -2.23
N THR A 643 -14.95 9.75 -1.83
CA THR A 643 -14.67 8.31 -1.81
C THR A 643 -15.48 7.61 -2.87
N TRP A 644 -14.80 6.83 -3.71
CA TRP A 644 -15.45 5.94 -4.66
C TRP A 644 -15.57 4.57 -4.02
N HIS A 645 -16.78 4.03 -3.98
CA HIS A 645 -17.06 2.69 -3.47
C HIS A 645 -17.41 1.76 -4.62
N THR A 646 -16.71 0.64 -4.75
CA THR A 646 -17.09 -0.42 -5.71
C THR A 646 -17.84 -1.57 -5.07
N GLY A 647 -17.78 -1.69 -3.74
CA GLY A 647 -18.46 -2.71 -2.97
C GLY A 647 -18.03 -2.68 -1.51
N PRO A 648 -18.31 -3.73 -0.72
CA PRO A 648 -17.88 -3.83 0.66
C PRO A 648 -16.36 -3.82 0.78
N SER A 649 -15.90 -3.40 1.96
CA SER A 649 -14.53 -3.58 2.37
C SER A 649 -14.19 -5.07 2.39
N ARG A 650 -12.96 -5.41 2.02
CA ARG A 650 -12.52 -6.79 1.88
C ARG A 650 -11.02 -6.95 2.13
N THR A 651 -10.65 -8.08 2.71
CA THR A 651 -9.25 -8.49 2.86
C THR A 651 -9.10 -9.97 2.51
N ALA A 652 -7.89 -10.36 2.13
CA ALA A 652 -7.51 -11.75 1.90
C ALA A 652 -6.07 -11.99 2.37
N ASP A 653 -5.68 -11.34 3.47
CA ASP A 653 -4.31 -11.47 3.99
C ASP A 653 -4.04 -12.81 4.65
N ILE A 654 -5.06 -13.43 5.25
CA ILE A 654 -4.94 -14.74 5.90
C ILE A 654 -5.27 -15.84 4.89
N GLU A 655 -4.24 -16.59 4.46
CA GLU A 655 -4.35 -17.76 3.57
C GLU A 655 -5.09 -17.50 2.22
N LYS A 656 -5.24 -16.23 1.82
CA LYS A 656 -6.04 -15.81 0.65
C LYS A 656 -7.53 -16.13 0.73
N VAL A 657 -8.05 -16.32 1.94
CA VAL A 657 -9.50 -16.42 2.17
C VAL A 657 -10.09 -15.02 2.19
N LEU A 658 -11.02 -14.75 1.27
CA LEU A 658 -11.68 -13.45 1.15
C LEU A 658 -12.67 -13.25 2.30
N ILE A 659 -12.43 -12.20 3.11
CA ILE A 659 -13.31 -11.78 4.19
C ILE A 659 -13.86 -10.39 3.86
N LEU A 660 -15.18 -10.23 3.94
CA LEU A 660 -15.88 -8.95 3.77
C LEU A 660 -16.09 -8.26 5.11
N GLY A 661 -16.09 -6.92 5.12
CA GLY A 661 -16.29 -6.15 6.34
C GLY A 661 -15.09 -6.20 7.28
N ALA A 662 -13.87 -6.19 6.73
CA ALA A 662 -12.65 -6.24 7.51
C ALA A 662 -12.61 -5.05 8.46
N GLN A 663 -12.55 -3.83 7.94
CA GLN A 663 -12.42 -2.62 8.76
C GLN A 663 -13.43 -1.53 8.40
N GLY A 664 -13.92 -1.52 7.16
CA GLY A 664 -15.03 -0.69 6.69
C GLY A 664 -16.36 -1.47 6.58
N PRO A 665 -17.26 -1.06 5.68
CA PRO A 665 -18.58 -1.68 5.56
C PRO A 665 -18.49 -3.13 5.12
N ALA A 666 -19.30 -3.97 5.76
CA ALA A 666 -19.48 -5.38 5.42
C ALA A 666 -20.49 -5.56 4.27
N GLN A 667 -21.37 -4.59 4.06
CA GLN A 667 -22.37 -4.60 3.01
C GLN A 667 -22.48 -3.21 2.36
N VAL A 668 -22.58 -3.20 1.03
CA VAL A 668 -22.84 -2.00 0.24
C VAL A 668 -24.00 -2.26 -0.70
N ASP A 669 -25.09 -1.54 -0.47
CA ASP A 669 -26.27 -1.51 -1.33
C ASP A 669 -26.25 -0.21 -2.14
N VAL A 670 -26.30 -0.30 -3.47
CA VAL A 670 -26.42 0.85 -4.36
C VAL A 670 -27.87 0.98 -4.81
N VAL A 671 -28.44 2.17 -4.67
CA VAL A 671 -29.82 2.46 -5.05
C VAL A 671 -29.82 3.48 -6.17
N LEU A 672 -30.42 3.14 -7.31
CA LEU A 672 -30.69 4.09 -8.38
C LEU A 672 -32.11 4.60 -8.24
N LEU A 673 -32.25 5.89 -7.91
CA LEU A 673 -33.55 6.52 -7.72
C LEU A 673 -34.01 7.23 -9.01
N HIS A 674 -35.21 6.89 -9.48
CA HIS A 674 -35.82 7.42 -10.70
C HIS A 674 -36.92 8.44 -10.36
N GLY A 675 -36.56 9.66 -9.94
CA GLY A 675 -37.57 10.66 -9.56
C GLY A 675 -37.09 12.12 -9.55
N PRO A 676 -38.03 13.10 -9.51
CA PRO A 676 -37.72 14.54 -9.53
C PRO A 676 -36.91 15.03 -8.31
N ALA A 677 -36.95 14.31 -7.18
CA ALA A 677 -36.13 14.58 -5.99
C ALA A 677 -34.60 14.52 -6.24
N THR A 678 -34.16 14.03 -7.40
CA THR A 678 -32.75 13.99 -7.81
C THR A 678 -32.37 15.04 -8.85
N ARG A 679 -33.35 15.79 -9.40
CA ARG A 679 -33.13 16.66 -10.57
C ARG A 679 -32.55 18.03 -10.24
N ASN A 680 -32.60 18.51 -8.99
CA ASN A 680 -32.18 19.88 -8.68
C ASN A 680 -31.54 20.14 -7.30
N GLU A 681 -31.34 19.14 -6.43
CA GLU A 681 -30.97 19.40 -5.02
C GLU A 681 -29.81 18.60 -4.44
N ALA A 682 -29.11 17.79 -5.26
CA ALA A 682 -27.71 17.52 -4.94
C ALA A 682 -26.96 18.81 -5.25
N SER A 683 -27.04 19.80 -4.34
CA SER A 683 -26.20 20.97 -4.45
C SER A 683 -24.77 20.44 -4.56
N ASP A 684 -24.12 20.72 -5.68
CA ASP A 684 -22.68 20.50 -5.87
C ASP A 684 -21.84 21.28 -4.82
N ARG A 685 -22.52 22.02 -3.93
CA ARG A 685 -22.05 22.67 -2.72
C ARG A 685 -22.33 21.78 -1.51
N CYS A 686 -21.27 21.18 -0.98
CA CYS A 686 -21.08 21.21 0.47
C CYS A 686 -20.79 22.68 0.88
#